data_AF-A0A316BCR0-F1
#
_entry.id   AF-A0A316BCR0-F1
#
_cell.length_a   1.000
_cell.length_b   1.000
_cell.length_c   1.000
_cell.angle_alpha   90.00
_cell.angle_beta   90.00
_cell.angle_gamma   90.00
#
_symmetry.space_group_name_H-M   'P 1'
#
loop_
_entity.id
_entity.type
_entity.pdbx_description
1 polymer ?
#
loop_
_entity_poly.entity_id
_entity_poly.type
_entity_poly.pdbx_seq_one_letter_code
_entity_poly.pdbx_strand_id
1 'polypeptide(L)'
;MSNKVSLPDNYHIVWSEEFNKDSLKEEFWNAETRAAGWTDGEKQEYAGTECLEVKDGCLSIRPRITTNNSGEKRFLSARISSFGKKDFTYGKIIARIKAPKAKGLLSYIRLMPSESYDKETSSYKEFPLHGQIDMVEIAGNRTDEAASRIAFGYPYTQRSGSYQRLNTDFSTDFHIFSFEWDQDEMIFACDGKEYYRTSYWFSRNGENEEPYPAPFNKPFHLVLGVSVGSDKLGKGSDNPAGFEDNDAEFLVDYIRVYQKPRYNRQVNRPARVLALNTGDNTKVKNGNAFYVAEGDLSAHVSFMEDELIITPSYISGVSGETRLLQGGFPFKSGETYEFSFEGRADEERTIRCIFKSDDTDEQITEPYIIRLDRNWQKHRMVFEAPKDYDSASIVFAINAFSKASIHIRNILLRKRNGNDDRRKLIAVCGVWDDSDNYSLFLRALQTEEINKDYIISSFTFNVDNPDPVQTELELDFANLLLRMDLACVIIFGEMIKTREVIYRLAEIGHEKGVPVITFQRPVKGCINADFDYGSAFEAMVKHIIEDHGARRLDMFGGFRDNPFSEDRIMIFKKVLDDHGIKTSTANIFYGDFWQAPAFTEMNELLENGYELPDAIVCANDSMAIGVMDALKRHGKRIPEDVIVTGFDGIWQGQFNDPVLTTCELDYKQIPEQILKRIREWNDGIKNENDSFLIPYKPMHMQSCGCKKRDEFPWSKIVDVLAEENQDSFRHMLEMGRFVSRMTSSENLDEAADNLQNSIWMWRSQYYFVGIVEPDECCHSIFHGRANKYTFAQKFYRMKYPMPDYDIILSKDSNINVLLFKQIRSNTESFGYVVNGYSSVSMRSQQRFEEFGHFINAAVNAVNNNRKLISTSRANEILSEQDFLTGLYNRRGFFTVLNKLLNVPANKGKILSLFSIDMDKLKTINDTYGHENGDFAIQTLARAMLKYVKDNGIAARYGGDEFAFAIIGDKKLEGEVKDIRNEIEQYADADPAMTDKPYEVGASLGVAERVIDSNIDIEDMILEADSKMYADKMARKRLRGF
;
A
#
# COMPACT_ATOMS: atom_id res chain seq x y z
N MET A 1 36.00 -15.82 27.21
CA MET A 1 36.05 -14.73 26.21
C MET A 1 36.38 -13.44 26.96
N SER A 2 37.14 -12.52 26.37
CA SER A 2 37.75 -11.41 27.13
C SER A 2 36.69 -10.46 27.69
N ASN A 3 36.54 -10.41 29.03
CA ASN A 3 35.68 -9.49 29.79
C ASN A 3 36.17 -8.03 29.73
N LYS A 4 36.46 -7.52 28.52
CA LYS A 4 36.83 -6.12 28.32
C LYS A 4 35.63 -5.40 27.70
N VAL A 5 34.95 -4.59 28.51
CA VAL A 5 34.08 -3.55 27.97
C VAL A 5 34.97 -2.59 27.17
N SER A 6 34.63 -2.40 25.89
CA SER A 6 35.22 -1.36 25.06
C SER A 6 34.88 0.00 25.65
N LEU A 7 35.88 0.75 26.12
CA LEU A 7 35.69 2.14 26.53
C LEU A 7 35.79 3.02 25.27
N PRO A 8 34.83 3.94 25.03
CA PRO A 8 34.96 4.93 23.97
C PRO A 8 36.20 5.82 24.17
N ASP A 9 36.76 6.35 23.07
CA ASP A 9 37.90 7.26 23.12
C ASP A 9 37.61 8.46 24.05
N ASN A 10 38.58 8.82 24.90
CA ASN A 10 38.58 9.95 25.86
C ASN A 10 37.89 9.75 27.24
N TYR A 11 37.50 8.54 27.64
CA TYR A 11 37.10 8.25 29.03
C TYR A 11 38.29 7.85 29.91
N HIS A 12 38.37 8.39 31.12
CA HIS A 12 39.33 7.99 32.15
C HIS A 12 38.61 7.63 33.45
N ILE A 13 39.17 6.68 34.20
CA ILE A 13 38.62 6.26 35.49
C ILE A 13 38.76 7.39 36.51
N VAL A 14 37.66 7.75 37.18
CA VAL A 14 37.64 8.79 38.23
C VAL A 14 37.37 8.21 39.61
N TRP A 15 36.70 7.06 39.67
CA TRP A 15 36.49 6.33 40.91
C TRP A 15 36.21 4.85 40.60
N SER A 16 36.69 3.97 41.47
CA SER A 16 36.29 2.56 41.45
C SER A 16 36.26 1.97 42.83
N GLU A 17 35.39 0.98 42.99
CA GLU A 17 35.42 0.03 44.08
C GLU A 17 35.45 -1.38 43.51
N GLU A 18 36.41 -2.17 43.98
CA GLU A 18 36.69 -3.55 43.55
C GLU A 18 36.43 -4.54 44.71
N PHE A 19 35.93 -4.05 45.85
CA PHE A 19 35.57 -4.83 47.04
C PHE A 19 36.66 -5.82 47.54
N ASN A 20 37.94 -5.48 47.32
CA ASN A 20 39.10 -6.32 47.66
C ASN A 20 39.54 -6.28 49.14
N LYS A 21 38.83 -5.57 50.02
CA LYS A 21 39.15 -5.48 51.46
C LYS A 21 38.17 -6.30 52.27
N ASP A 22 38.57 -6.77 53.46
CA ASP A 22 37.73 -7.61 54.34
C ASP A 22 36.49 -6.89 54.95
N SER A 23 36.26 -5.62 54.59
CA SER A 23 35.11 -4.83 55.07
C SER A 23 34.73 -3.73 54.09
N LEU A 24 33.47 -3.28 54.18
CA LEU A 24 32.96 -2.17 53.37
C LEU A 24 33.72 -0.88 53.71
N LYS A 25 34.26 -0.21 52.69
CA LYS A 25 35.01 1.04 52.90
C LYS A 25 34.09 2.17 53.30
N GLU A 26 34.14 2.55 54.57
CA GLU A 26 33.39 3.70 55.10
C GLU A 26 33.79 5.03 54.44
N GLU A 27 34.95 5.12 53.79
CA GLU A 27 35.31 6.29 52.97
C GLU A 27 34.42 6.45 51.72
N PHE A 28 33.80 5.39 51.22
CA PHE A 28 33.00 5.41 49.99
C PHE A 28 31.50 5.19 50.24
N TRP A 29 31.14 4.41 51.26
CA TRP A 29 29.77 3.93 51.43
C TRP A 29 29.20 4.22 52.81
N ASN A 30 27.94 4.63 52.87
CA ASN A 30 27.13 4.64 54.08
C ASN A 30 26.24 3.40 54.06
N ALA A 31 26.25 2.60 55.12
CA ALA A 31 25.24 1.56 55.34
C ALA A 31 24.01 2.20 55.99
N GLU A 32 22.86 2.12 55.34
CA GLU A 32 21.65 2.81 55.79
C GLU A 32 20.84 1.98 56.79
N THR A 33 20.27 2.65 57.79
CA THR A 33 19.30 2.07 58.73
C THR A 33 17.91 2.66 58.48
N ARG A 34 16.90 1.82 58.20
CA ARG A 34 15.52 2.25 57.90
C ARG A 34 14.50 1.30 58.51
N ALA A 35 13.42 1.85 59.06
CA ALA A 35 12.30 1.06 59.55
C ALA A 35 11.55 0.35 58.40
N ALA A 36 10.90 -0.76 58.73
CA ALA A 36 10.04 -1.49 57.79
C ALA A 36 8.88 -0.61 57.28
N GLY A 37 8.54 -0.75 55.99
CA GLY A 37 7.48 0.04 55.36
C GLY A 37 7.85 1.48 55.03
N TRP A 38 9.15 1.83 55.04
CA TRP A 38 9.62 3.18 54.69
C TRP A 38 9.19 3.63 53.28
N THR A 39 9.05 2.68 52.35
CA THR A 39 8.61 2.90 50.97
C THR A 39 7.38 2.03 50.70
N ASP A 40 6.37 2.57 50.02
CA ASP A 40 5.11 1.85 49.74
C ASP A 40 5.37 0.49 49.06
N GLY A 41 4.97 -0.59 49.74
CA GLY A 41 5.13 -1.96 49.26
C GLY A 41 6.40 -2.69 49.72
N GLU A 42 7.32 -2.02 50.41
CA GLU A 42 8.52 -2.65 51.00
C GLU A 42 8.26 -3.17 52.42
N LYS A 43 8.78 -4.37 52.74
CA LYS A 43 8.51 -5.09 54.00
C LYS A 43 9.74 -5.24 54.92
N GLN A 44 10.92 -4.89 54.43
CA GLN A 44 12.19 -5.02 55.16
C GLN A 44 12.53 -3.82 56.03
N GLU A 45 13.19 -4.09 57.15
CA GLU A 45 14.04 -3.13 57.85
C GLU A 45 15.43 -3.14 57.17
N TYR A 46 15.92 -1.97 56.80
CA TYR A 46 17.32 -1.85 56.38
C TYR A 46 18.18 -1.78 57.64
N ALA A 47 19.03 -2.79 57.86
CA ALA A 47 19.69 -3.04 59.15
C ALA A 47 21.18 -2.67 59.14
N GLY A 48 21.55 -1.57 58.47
CA GLY A 48 22.94 -1.13 58.39
C GLY A 48 23.86 -2.22 57.79
N THR A 49 24.89 -2.62 58.53
CA THR A 49 25.89 -3.61 58.10
C THR A 49 25.48 -5.07 58.34
N GLU A 50 24.36 -5.35 59.01
CA GLU A 50 23.99 -6.72 59.42
C GLU A 50 23.71 -7.66 58.22
N CYS A 51 23.27 -7.10 57.10
CA CYS A 51 22.97 -7.82 55.86
C CYS A 51 24.06 -7.59 54.78
N LEU A 52 25.23 -7.07 55.17
CA LEU A 52 26.36 -6.79 54.27
C LEU A 52 27.58 -7.64 54.65
N GLU A 53 28.21 -8.22 53.64
CA GLU A 53 29.48 -8.93 53.81
C GLU A 53 30.36 -8.63 52.59
N VAL A 54 31.65 -8.33 52.81
CA VAL A 54 32.63 -8.29 51.72
C VAL A 54 33.43 -9.59 51.78
N LYS A 55 33.25 -10.45 50.77
CA LYS A 55 33.87 -11.77 50.69
C LYS A 55 34.26 -12.08 49.25
N ASP A 56 35.35 -12.83 49.09
CA ASP A 56 35.82 -13.28 47.77
C ASP A 56 35.97 -12.15 46.73
N GLY A 57 36.35 -10.94 47.17
CA GLY A 57 36.48 -9.76 46.31
C GLY A 57 35.14 -9.16 45.86
N CYS A 58 34.00 -9.57 46.43
CA CYS A 58 32.67 -9.06 46.10
C CYS A 58 31.98 -8.48 47.33
N LEU A 59 31.15 -7.45 47.11
CA LEU A 59 30.11 -7.09 48.07
C LEU A 59 28.94 -8.07 47.94
N SER A 60 28.55 -8.70 49.05
CA SER A 60 27.36 -9.51 49.19
C SER A 60 26.31 -8.77 50.02
N ILE A 61 25.13 -8.56 49.44
CA ILE A 61 23.94 -8.10 50.14
C ILE A 61 23.01 -9.29 50.31
N ARG A 62 22.80 -9.70 51.56
CA ARG A 62 22.03 -10.90 51.91
C ARG A 62 20.84 -10.56 52.80
N PRO A 63 19.62 -10.51 52.24
CA PRO A 63 18.40 -10.40 53.03
C PRO A 63 18.26 -11.57 54.02
N ARG A 64 17.67 -11.32 55.19
CA ARG A 64 17.46 -12.32 56.25
C ARG A 64 16.05 -12.28 56.80
N ILE A 65 15.56 -13.40 57.32
CA ILE A 65 14.28 -13.50 58.01
C ILE A 65 14.56 -13.81 59.48
N THR A 66 14.26 -12.86 60.36
CA THR A 66 14.32 -13.06 61.80
C THR A 66 12.91 -13.19 62.38
N THR A 67 12.78 -13.68 63.60
CA THR A 67 11.49 -13.74 64.31
C THR A 67 11.60 -12.88 65.56
N ASN A 68 10.65 -11.98 65.77
CA ASN A 68 10.61 -11.18 67.00
C ASN A 68 10.13 -12.03 68.19
N ASN A 69 10.26 -11.50 69.41
CA ASN A 69 9.86 -12.21 70.64
C ASN A 69 8.36 -12.58 70.70
N SER A 70 7.52 -12.01 69.82
CA SER A 70 6.09 -12.31 69.67
C SER A 70 5.77 -13.34 68.57
N GLY A 71 6.78 -13.91 67.90
CA GLY A 71 6.59 -14.94 66.87
C GLY A 71 6.33 -14.41 65.46
N GLU A 72 6.40 -13.09 65.24
CA GLU A 72 6.21 -12.48 63.92
C GLU A 72 7.52 -12.45 63.12
N LYS A 73 7.41 -12.74 61.81
CA LYS A 73 8.54 -12.66 60.89
C LYS A 73 8.94 -11.20 60.63
N ARG A 74 10.21 -10.90 60.81
CA ARG A 74 10.87 -9.65 60.44
C ARG A 74 11.80 -9.88 59.26
N PHE A 75 11.70 -9.05 58.24
CA PHE A 75 12.58 -9.10 57.09
C PHE A 75 13.68 -8.06 57.28
N LEU A 76 14.94 -8.48 57.20
CA LEU A 76 16.11 -7.61 57.22
C LEU A 76 16.72 -7.58 55.82
N SER A 77 17.23 -6.42 55.41
CA SER A 77 18.04 -6.27 54.21
C SER A 77 19.07 -5.16 54.41
N ALA A 78 19.89 -4.92 53.39
CA ALA A 78 20.79 -3.77 53.39
C ALA A 78 20.65 -2.91 52.13
N ARG A 79 20.97 -1.64 52.35
CA ARG A 79 21.06 -0.57 51.38
C ARG A 79 22.31 0.23 51.71
N ILE A 80 23.14 0.49 50.71
CA ILE A 80 24.29 1.35 50.83
C ILE A 80 24.18 2.53 49.88
N SER A 81 24.70 3.68 50.29
CA SER A 81 24.74 4.87 49.45
C SER A 81 26.10 5.58 49.52
N SER A 82 26.52 6.14 48.40
CA SER A 82 27.73 6.97 48.33
C SER A 82 27.46 8.44 48.71
N PHE A 83 26.27 8.74 49.22
CA PHE A 83 25.82 10.08 49.52
C PHE A 83 26.79 10.84 50.45
N GLY A 84 27.19 12.05 50.04
CA GLY A 84 28.13 12.90 50.77
C GLY A 84 29.57 12.36 50.82
N LYS A 85 29.86 11.26 50.11
CA LYS A 85 31.18 10.64 50.00
C LYS A 85 31.69 10.68 48.56
N LYS A 86 30.86 10.23 47.61
CA LYS A 86 31.10 10.26 46.17
C LYS A 86 29.82 10.62 45.43
N ASP A 87 29.86 11.76 44.76
CA ASP A 87 28.82 12.24 43.87
C ASP A 87 29.40 12.39 42.46
N PHE A 88 28.59 12.15 41.45
CA PHE A 88 28.97 12.21 40.05
C PHE A 88 27.96 13.03 39.26
N THR A 89 28.45 13.76 38.26
CA THR A 89 27.63 14.39 37.22
C THR A 89 28.21 13.99 35.88
N TYR A 90 27.44 13.25 35.09
CA TYR A 90 27.88 12.59 33.86
C TYR A 90 28.98 11.55 34.06
N GLY A 91 29.17 10.69 33.05
CA GLY A 91 30.16 9.63 33.05
C GLY A 91 29.61 8.28 32.63
N LYS A 92 30.48 7.29 32.54
CA LYS A 92 30.14 5.90 32.29
C LYS A 92 30.33 5.10 33.58
N ILE A 93 29.29 4.41 34.01
CA ILE A 93 29.29 3.55 35.19
C ILE A 93 29.21 2.11 34.71
N ILE A 94 30.14 1.29 35.16
CA ILE A 94 30.19 -0.14 34.84
C ILE A 94 30.15 -0.91 36.15
N ALA A 95 29.15 -1.78 36.29
CA ALA A 95 29.01 -2.66 37.43
C ALA A 95 28.95 -4.12 36.96
N ARG A 96 29.76 -4.99 37.58
CA ARG A 96 29.67 -6.44 37.37
C ARG A 96 28.90 -7.05 38.53
N ILE A 97 27.71 -7.59 38.27
CA ILE A 97 26.76 -8.04 39.29
C ILE A 97 26.21 -9.43 39.00
N LYS A 98 25.76 -10.11 40.06
CA LYS A 98 24.97 -11.35 40.00
C LYS A 98 23.75 -11.19 40.90
N ALA A 99 22.57 -11.40 40.33
CA ALA A 99 21.29 -11.13 40.97
C ALA A 99 20.83 -12.26 41.90
N PRO A 100 20.12 -11.97 43.00
CA PRO A 100 19.53 -12.99 43.86
C PRO A 100 18.29 -13.62 43.20
N LYS A 101 18.13 -14.94 43.32
CA LYS A 101 16.95 -15.67 42.82
C LYS A 101 16.01 -16.06 43.94
N ALA A 102 15.04 -15.21 44.24
CA ALA A 102 13.93 -15.56 45.11
C ALA A 102 12.71 -14.65 44.89
N LYS A 103 11.51 -15.19 45.14
CA LYS A 103 10.27 -14.41 45.07
C LYS A 103 10.23 -13.39 46.21
N GLY A 104 9.73 -12.18 45.94
CA GLY A 104 9.69 -11.07 46.87
C GLY A 104 10.92 -10.19 46.88
N LEU A 105 12.00 -10.54 46.17
CA LEU A 105 13.25 -9.76 46.14
C LEU A 105 13.34 -8.87 44.91
N LEU A 106 13.87 -7.67 45.11
CA LEU A 106 14.28 -6.77 44.03
C LEU A 106 15.67 -6.20 44.33
N SER A 107 16.67 -6.59 43.55
CA SER A 107 18.02 -6.02 43.60
C SER A 107 18.14 -4.83 42.66
N TYR A 108 18.82 -3.77 43.09
CA TYR A 108 18.94 -2.55 42.30
C TYR A 108 20.29 -1.86 42.45
N ILE A 109 20.70 -1.17 41.37
CA ILE A 109 21.69 -0.09 41.38
C ILE A 109 21.01 1.15 40.83
N ARG A 110 21.03 2.23 41.61
CA ARG A 110 20.37 3.49 41.27
C ARG A 110 21.30 4.66 41.51
N LEU A 111 20.99 5.78 40.87
CA LEU A 111 21.56 7.07 41.17
C LEU A 111 20.46 8.00 41.64
N MET A 112 20.73 8.69 42.75
CA MET A 112 19.79 9.60 43.39
C MET A 112 20.38 11.02 43.51
N PRO A 113 19.57 12.09 43.40
CA PRO A 113 20.06 13.46 43.42
C PRO A 113 20.54 13.83 44.82
N SER A 114 21.80 14.25 44.93
CA SER A 114 22.44 14.50 46.23
C SER A 114 21.92 15.77 46.90
N GLU A 115 21.63 16.82 46.14
CA GLU A 115 21.16 18.11 46.69
C GLU A 115 19.74 18.05 47.27
N SER A 116 18.93 17.09 46.83
CA SER A 116 17.53 16.94 47.22
C SER A 116 17.34 16.00 48.41
N TYR A 117 18.41 15.37 48.89
CA TYR A 117 18.36 14.44 50.00
C TYR A 117 18.35 15.18 51.33
N ASP A 118 17.24 15.07 52.06
CA ASP A 118 17.12 15.55 53.42
C ASP A 118 17.66 14.48 54.39
N LYS A 119 18.73 14.80 55.13
CA LYS A 119 19.33 13.86 56.10
C LYS A 119 18.45 13.61 57.32
N GLU A 120 17.59 14.55 57.71
CA GLU A 120 16.78 14.45 58.93
C GLU A 120 15.53 13.61 58.68
N THR A 121 14.81 13.88 57.60
CA THR A 121 13.65 13.07 57.19
C THR A 121 14.05 11.85 56.38
N SER A 122 15.32 11.79 55.98
CA SER A 122 15.91 10.75 55.16
C SER A 122 15.09 10.49 53.89
N SER A 123 14.58 11.56 53.26
CA SER A 123 13.72 11.54 52.07
C SER A 123 14.21 12.53 51.02
N TYR A 124 13.71 12.40 49.78
CA TYR A 124 14.04 13.32 48.70
C TYR A 124 12.96 14.39 48.58
N LYS A 125 13.32 15.66 48.77
CA LYS A 125 12.38 16.78 48.62
C LYS A 125 11.84 16.80 47.19
N GLU A 126 10.54 17.06 47.05
CA GLU A 126 9.87 17.29 45.75
C GLU A 126 10.08 16.16 44.71
N PHE A 127 10.28 14.92 45.13
CA PHE A 127 10.42 13.78 44.21
C PHE A 127 9.21 13.66 43.24
N PRO A 128 9.40 13.49 41.91
CA PRO A 128 10.63 13.24 41.15
C PRO A 128 11.17 14.51 40.43
N LEU A 129 10.86 15.71 40.88
CA LEU A 129 11.29 16.98 40.27
C LEU A 129 12.81 17.02 40.02
N HIS A 130 13.57 16.42 40.92
CA HIS A 130 15.03 16.40 40.90
C HIS A 130 15.67 15.15 40.30
N GLY A 131 14.87 14.27 39.71
CA GLY A 131 15.36 13.13 38.95
C GLY A 131 15.63 11.86 39.77
N GLN A 132 15.59 10.70 39.14
CA GLN A 132 16.16 9.43 39.60
C GLN A 132 16.60 8.62 38.39
N ILE A 133 17.71 7.91 38.50
CA ILE A 133 18.20 7.01 37.44
C ILE A 133 18.30 5.60 38.03
N ASP A 134 17.46 4.70 37.55
CA ASP A 134 17.55 3.28 37.84
C ASP A 134 18.49 2.64 36.79
N MET A 135 19.77 2.47 37.15
CA MET A 135 20.79 1.89 36.27
C MET A 135 20.49 0.43 35.96
N VAL A 136 19.99 -0.32 36.95
CA VAL A 136 19.51 -1.68 36.77
C VAL A 136 18.63 -2.07 37.95
N GLU A 137 17.50 -2.72 37.66
CA GLU A 137 16.62 -3.38 38.61
C GLU A 137 16.33 -4.81 38.12
N ILE A 138 16.50 -5.80 39.00
CA ILE A 138 16.27 -7.22 38.68
C ILE A 138 15.41 -7.83 39.79
N ALA A 139 14.26 -8.40 39.40
CA ALA A 139 13.36 -9.07 40.32
C ALA A 139 13.77 -10.54 40.48
N GLY A 140 13.85 -11.02 41.72
CA GLY A 140 14.37 -12.36 42.00
C GLY A 140 13.46 -13.51 41.55
N ASN A 141 12.20 -13.24 41.20
CA ASN A 141 11.30 -14.20 40.54
C ASN A 141 11.37 -14.17 39.01
N ARG A 142 12.08 -13.19 38.43
CA ARG A 142 12.24 -12.96 36.98
C ARG A 142 13.67 -12.52 36.70
N THR A 143 14.60 -13.39 37.05
CA THR A 143 16.04 -13.16 36.93
C THR A 143 16.54 -13.16 35.49
N ASP A 144 15.65 -13.36 34.51
CA ASP A 144 15.91 -13.21 33.09
C ASP A 144 15.47 -11.86 32.50
N GLU A 145 14.95 -10.97 33.36
CA GLU A 145 14.52 -9.62 33.03
C GLU A 145 15.39 -8.59 33.78
N ALA A 146 15.87 -7.59 33.05
CA ALA A 146 16.47 -6.39 33.63
C ALA A 146 15.64 -5.16 33.23
N ALA A 147 15.49 -4.22 34.16
CA ALA A 147 14.83 -2.96 33.91
C ALA A 147 15.76 -1.78 34.21
N SER A 148 15.68 -0.77 33.35
CA SER A 148 16.35 0.53 33.51
C SER A 148 15.37 1.66 33.29
N ARG A 149 15.46 2.71 34.09
CA ARG A 149 14.47 3.78 34.09
C ARG A 149 15.09 5.12 34.46
N ILE A 150 14.47 6.19 33.98
CA ILE A 150 14.71 7.54 34.50
C ILE A 150 13.37 8.17 34.90
N ALA A 151 13.32 8.75 36.10
CA ALA A 151 12.17 9.50 36.59
C ALA A 151 12.50 11.00 36.54
N PHE A 152 11.60 11.83 36.00
CA PHE A 152 11.78 13.28 35.87
C PHE A 152 10.42 14.00 35.74
N GLY A 153 10.37 15.32 36.02
CA GLY A 153 9.21 16.20 35.76
C GLY A 153 8.15 16.30 36.88
N TYR A 154 7.24 17.29 36.77
CA TYR A 154 6.08 17.52 37.67
C TYR A 154 4.87 18.18 36.94
N PRO A 155 3.60 17.88 37.32
CA PRO A 155 3.15 16.88 38.30
C PRO A 155 3.45 15.43 37.85
N TYR A 156 3.31 14.47 38.77
CA TYR A 156 3.73 13.08 38.61
C TYR A 156 2.96 12.34 37.51
N THR A 157 3.38 12.50 36.25
CA THR A 157 2.73 11.86 35.11
C THR A 157 3.67 11.11 34.17
N GLN A 158 4.99 11.25 34.30
CA GLN A 158 5.92 10.69 33.30
C GLN A 158 7.05 9.87 33.91
N ARG A 159 7.10 8.60 33.50
CA ARG A 159 8.20 7.66 33.72
C ARG A 159 8.68 7.23 32.34
N SER A 160 9.97 7.38 32.02
CA SER A 160 10.57 6.73 30.84
C SER A 160 11.36 5.53 31.33
N GLY A 161 11.12 4.36 30.75
CA GLY A 161 11.79 3.14 31.18
C GLY A 161 11.68 2.01 30.17
N SER A 162 12.69 1.14 30.15
CA SER A 162 12.72 -0.08 29.38
C SER A 162 12.65 -1.29 30.31
N TYR A 163 11.94 -2.32 29.85
CA TYR A 163 11.93 -3.65 30.44
C TYR A 163 12.41 -4.59 29.36
N GLN A 164 13.48 -5.34 29.60
CA GLN A 164 13.94 -6.27 28.58
C GLN A 164 14.25 -7.63 29.18
N ARG A 165 13.62 -8.65 28.61
CA ARG A 165 14.03 -10.03 28.76
C ARG A 165 15.27 -10.25 27.89
N LEU A 166 16.41 -10.53 28.51
CA LEU A 166 17.72 -10.58 27.84
C LEU A 166 18.20 -12.02 27.57
N ASN A 167 17.27 -12.98 27.52
CA ASN A 167 17.52 -14.41 27.23
C ASN A 167 18.68 -15.03 28.03
N THR A 168 18.93 -14.52 29.23
CA THR A 168 20.05 -14.90 30.11
C THR A 168 19.56 -14.82 31.55
N ASP A 169 19.88 -15.78 32.41
CA ASP A 169 19.49 -15.77 33.83
C ASP A 169 20.58 -15.10 34.68
N PHE A 170 20.33 -13.86 35.11
CA PHE A 170 21.25 -13.03 35.90
C PHE A 170 21.59 -13.57 37.29
N SER A 171 20.93 -14.65 37.73
CA SER A 171 21.27 -15.33 38.98
C SER A 171 22.26 -16.47 38.83
N THR A 172 22.63 -16.83 37.59
CA THR A 172 23.51 -17.97 37.33
C THR A 172 24.99 -17.57 37.29
N ASP A 173 25.32 -16.48 36.59
CA ASP A 173 26.68 -15.95 36.44
C ASP A 173 26.70 -14.42 36.67
N PHE A 174 27.90 -13.84 36.71
CA PHE A 174 28.09 -12.40 36.75
C PHE A 174 27.95 -11.78 35.38
N HIS A 175 27.18 -10.70 35.31
CA HIS A 175 26.93 -9.92 34.11
C HIS A 175 27.42 -8.49 34.26
N ILE A 176 27.88 -7.90 33.17
CA ILE A 176 28.42 -6.53 33.15
C ILE A 176 27.33 -5.59 32.67
N PHE A 177 26.78 -4.80 33.59
CA PHE A 177 25.88 -3.70 33.28
C PHE A 177 26.71 -2.43 33.10
N SER A 178 26.49 -1.72 32.01
CA SER A 178 27.07 -0.40 31.80
C SER A 178 26.00 0.64 31.51
N PHE A 179 26.19 1.81 32.11
CA PHE A 179 25.34 2.98 31.99
C PHE A 179 26.21 4.17 31.60
N GLU A 180 26.00 4.71 30.41
CA GLU A 180 26.68 5.89 29.91
C GLU A 180 25.74 7.08 30.01
N TRP A 181 26.16 8.11 30.73
CA TRP A 181 25.39 9.32 31.04
C TRP A 181 26.15 10.54 30.52
N ASP A 182 25.64 11.14 29.46
CA ASP A 182 26.12 12.42 28.92
C ASP A 182 25.06 13.52 29.12
N GLN A 183 25.34 14.73 28.64
CA GLN A 183 24.46 15.88 28.79
C GLN A 183 23.20 15.79 27.95
N ASP A 184 23.26 15.13 26.80
CA ASP A 184 22.18 15.02 25.83
C ASP A 184 21.65 13.60 25.68
N GLU A 185 22.31 12.59 26.26
CA GLU A 185 21.95 11.20 26.08
C GLU A 185 22.33 10.31 27.28
N MET A 186 21.55 9.24 27.48
CA MET A 186 21.80 8.15 28.41
C MET A 186 21.66 6.80 27.71
N ILE A 187 22.64 5.91 27.86
CA ILE A 187 22.70 4.59 27.21
C ILE A 187 22.90 3.49 28.27
N PHE A 188 22.14 2.41 28.20
CA PHE A 188 22.18 1.28 29.11
C PHE A 188 22.45 0.00 28.30
N ALA A 189 23.42 -0.79 28.77
CA ALA A 189 23.86 -2.01 28.11
C ALA A 189 24.15 -3.12 29.11
N CYS A 190 23.99 -4.37 28.67
CA CYS A 190 24.35 -5.58 29.41
C CYS A 190 25.28 -6.44 28.54
N ASP A 191 26.40 -6.87 29.09
CA ASP A 191 27.43 -7.68 28.41
C ASP A 191 27.85 -7.13 27.04
N GLY A 192 27.96 -5.79 26.96
CA GLY A 192 28.34 -5.07 25.74
C GLY A 192 27.21 -4.85 24.73
N LYS A 193 25.99 -5.35 24.99
CA LYS A 193 24.82 -5.13 24.16
C LYS A 193 23.92 -4.05 24.74
N GLU A 194 23.72 -2.97 23.99
CA GLU A 194 22.75 -1.93 24.32
C GLU A 194 21.33 -2.49 24.36
N TYR A 195 20.57 -2.09 25.38
CA TYR A 195 19.20 -2.54 25.62
C TYR A 195 18.24 -1.38 25.94
N TYR A 196 18.76 -0.19 26.28
CA TYR A 196 17.96 1.01 26.45
C TYR A 196 18.79 2.27 26.19
N ARG A 197 18.18 3.29 25.58
CA ARG A 197 18.77 4.60 25.30
C ARG A 197 17.69 5.67 25.43
N THR A 198 18.05 6.85 25.92
CA THR A 198 17.13 7.99 26.04
C THR A 198 17.90 9.31 25.97
N SER A 199 17.34 10.31 25.29
CA SER A 199 17.91 11.65 25.13
C SER A 199 16.91 12.77 25.49
N TYR A 200 15.75 12.41 26.05
CA TYR A 200 14.69 13.36 26.37
C TYR A 200 14.31 13.31 27.85
N TRP A 201 14.41 14.45 28.52
CA TRP A 201 13.95 14.68 29.88
C TRP A 201 13.73 16.18 30.15
N PHE A 202 13.07 16.50 31.27
CA PHE A 202 12.86 17.88 31.71
C PHE A 202 12.57 17.94 33.22
N SER A 203 12.72 19.13 33.81
CA SER A 203 12.25 19.43 35.16
C SER A 203 11.42 20.72 35.12
N ARG A 204 10.23 20.70 35.73
CA ARG A 204 9.28 21.82 35.70
C ARG A 204 8.59 21.95 37.05
N ASN A 205 8.50 23.15 37.60
CA ASN A 205 7.72 23.45 38.80
C ASN A 205 6.64 24.49 38.44
N GLY A 206 5.37 24.07 38.38
CA GLY A 206 4.28 24.91 37.86
C GLY A 206 4.41 25.19 36.36
N GLU A 207 4.37 26.46 35.95
CA GLU A 207 4.58 26.90 34.56
C GLU A 207 6.07 27.07 34.18
N ASN A 208 6.99 27.05 35.15
CA ASN A 208 8.40 27.31 34.93
C ASN A 208 9.20 26.02 34.75
N GLU A 209 9.87 25.88 33.60
CA GLU A 209 10.74 24.74 33.26
C GLU A 209 12.22 25.10 33.47
N GLU A 210 12.98 24.24 34.15
CA GLU A 210 14.45 24.38 34.26
C GLU A 210 15.10 24.12 32.89
N PRO A 211 16.18 24.85 32.52
CA PRO A 211 16.90 24.63 31.27
C PRO A 211 17.41 23.18 31.14
N TYR A 212 17.26 22.60 29.95
CA TYR A 212 17.85 21.31 29.62
C TYR A 212 19.38 21.37 29.81
N PRO A 213 20.02 20.34 30.39
CA PRO A 213 19.51 18.99 30.67
C PRO A 213 19.02 18.73 32.12
N ALA A 214 18.39 19.71 32.76
CA ALA A 214 17.74 19.47 34.06
C ALA A 214 16.63 18.39 34.00
N PRO A 215 16.52 17.49 35.01
CA PRO A 215 17.22 17.54 36.30
C PRO A 215 18.57 16.79 36.34
N PHE A 216 18.96 16.11 35.26
CA PHE A 216 20.18 15.29 35.21
C PHE A 216 21.44 16.09 34.88
N ASN A 217 21.46 17.36 35.28
CA ASN A 217 22.60 18.27 35.22
C ASN A 217 23.19 18.57 36.61
N LYS A 218 22.77 17.83 37.65
CA LYS A 218 23.17 18.01 39.05
C LYS A 218 24.00 16.81 39.55
N PRO A 219 24.64 16.89 40.73
CA PRO A 219 25.33 15.74 41.34
C PRO A 219 24.38 14.64 41.80
N PHE A 220 24.70 13.40 41.45
CA PHE A 220 23.99 12.20 41.88
C PHE A 220 24.95 11.24 42.62
N HIS A 221 24.46 10.58 43.66
CA HIS A 221 25.18 9.51 44.36
C HIS A 221 24.63 8.13 44.00
N LEU A 222 25.47 7.11 44.12
CA LEU A 222 25.10 5.72 43.92
C LEU A 222 24.34 5.18 45.14
N VAL A 223 23.34 4.35 44.86
CA VAL A 223 22.59 3.59 45.85
C VAL A 223 22.47 2.15 45.37
N LEU A 224 22.84 1.21 46.22
CA LEU A 224 22.71 -0.23 45.96
C LEU A 224 21.95 -0.89 47.09
N GLY A 225 21.13 -1.87 46.76
CA GLY A 225 20.41 -2.61 47.78
C GLY A 225 19.52 -3.70 47.24
N VAL A 226 18.90 -4.40 48.19
CA VAL A 226 17.84 -5.38 47.92
C VAL A 226 16.61 -4.98 48.72
N SER A 227 15.46 -4.81 48.08
CA SER A 227 14.17 -4.62 48.77
C SER A 227 13.40 -5.94 48.86
N VAL A 228 12.60 -6.10 49.91
CA VAL A 228 11.78 -7.30 50.18
C VAL A 228 10.29 -6.92 50.10
N GLY A 229 9.49 -7.80 49.49
CA GLY A 229 8.05 -7.59 49.31
C GLY A 229 7.68 -6.87 48.02
N SER A 230 8.59 -6.75 47.05
CA SER A 230 8.30 -6.20 45.72
C SER A 230 8.40 -7.30 44.65
N ASP A 231 7.25 -7.75 44.12
CA ASP A 231 7.19 -8.86 43.14
C ASP A 231 7.07 -8.41 41.67
N LYS A 232 6.57 -7.19 41.45
CA LYS A 232 6.66 -6.45 40.19
C LYS A 232 7.45 -5.19 40.49
N LEU A 233 8.32 -4.75 39.58
CA LEU A 233 9.14 -3.53 39.67
C LEU A 233 8.33 -2.27 40.08
N GLY A 234 7.94 -2.16 41.36
CA GLY A 234 7.06 -1.13 41.94
C GLY A 234 5.65 -1.53 42.40
N LYS A 235 5.25 -2.82 42.53
CA LYS A 235 4.00 -3.21 43.22
C LYS A 235 4.27 -4.30 44.26
N GLY A 236 3.74 -4.09 45.46
CA GLY A 236 3.90 -4.99 46.60
C GLY A 236 3.46 -6.42 46.30
N SER A 237 4.16 -7.38 46.90
CA SER A 237 3.80 -8.79 46.96
C SER A 237 2.89 -9.05 48.15
N ASP A 238 1.81 -9.80 47.93
CA ASP A 238 0.96 -10.30 49.03
C ASP A 238 1.67 -11.36 49.89
N ASN A 239 2.76 -11.97 49.40
CA ASN A 239 3.50 -13.00 50.13
C ASN A 239 5.03 -12.93 49.88
N PRO A 240 5.79 -12.19 50.71
CA PRO A 240 7.25 -12.05 50.60
C PRO A 240 8.04 -13.30 51.03
N ALA A 241 7.39 -14.41 51.41
CA ALA A 241 8.03 -15.59 52.00
C ALA A 241 8.77 -16.51 51.01
N GLY A 242 9.25 -15.97 49.88
CA GLY A 242 9.83 -16.74 48.79
C GLY A 242 11.31 -17.10 48.92
N PHE A 243 11.97 -16.70 50.01
CA PHE A 243 13.38 -16.98 50.28
C PHE A 243 13.55 -17.58 51.69
N GLU A 244 14.49 -18.51 51.84
CA GLU A 244 14.97 -19.00 53.13
C GLU A 244 16.27 -18.27 53.54
N ASP A 245 16.62 -18.32 54.82
CA ASP A 245 17.84 -17.69 55.33
C ASP A 245 19.08 -18.29 54.63
N ASN A 246 19.81 -17.44 53.89
CA ASN A 246 21.07 -17.71 53.17
C ASN A 246 21.02 -18.23 51.72
N ASP A 247 19.85 -18.34 51.07
CA ASP A 247 19.77 -18.89 49.69
C ASP A 247 19.79 -17.84 48.56
N ALA A 248 19.68 -16.54 48.89
CA ALA A 248 19.59 -15.48 47.89
C ALA A 248 20.49 -14.29 48.25
N GLU A 249 21.58 -14.11 47.50
CA GLU A 249 22.52 -13.00 47.68
C GLU A 249 22.68 -12.17 46.41
N PHE A 250 22.69 -10.85 46.57
CA PHE A 250 23.06 -9.91 45.50
C PHE A 250 24.55 -9.64 45.58
N LEU A 251 25.30 -10.08 44.56
CA LEU A 251 26.75 -9.95 44.52
C LEU A 251 27.16 -8.84 43.56
N VAL A 252 28.08 -7.99 44.02
CA VAL A 252 28.70 -6.93 43.23
C VAL A 252 30.21 -7.11 43.28
N ASP A 253 30.80 -7.44 42.14
CA ASP A 253 32.26 -7.68 41.99
C ASP A 253 33.02 -6.35 41.92
N TYR A 254 32.59 -5.43 41.07
CA TYR A 254 33.14 -4.09 41.03
C TYR A 254 32.13 -3.07 40.55
N ILE A 255 32.38 -1.80 40.89
CA ILE A 255 31.75 -0.63 40.29
C ILE A 255 32.85 0.33 39.88
N ARG A 256 32.87 0.74 38.62
CA ARG A 256 33.85 1.67 38.06
C ARG A 256 33.13 2.83 37.40
N VAL A 257 33.56 4.05 37.72
CA VAL A 257 33.04 5.29 37.15
C VAL A 257 34.14 5.95 36.34
N TYR A 258 33.81 6.26 35.10
CA TYR A 258 34.68 6.90 34.12
C TYR A 258 34.07 8.23 33.70
N GLN A 259 34.90 9.25 33.48
CA GLN A 259 34.43 10.55 32.97
C GLN A 259 35.30 11.05 31.82
N LYS A 260 34.74 11.98 31.03
CA LYS A 260 35.48 12.72 30.00
C LYS A 260 36.17 13.94 30.64
N PRO A 261 37.31 14.43 30.10
CA PRO A 261 37.95 15.65 30.59
C PRO A 261 37.06 16.90 30.50
N ARG A 262 36.14 16.92 29.52
CA ARG A 262 35.16 17.99 29.30
C ARG A 262 33.87 17.42 28.73
N TYR A 263 32.76 18.05 29.10
CA TYR A 263 31.43 17.82 28.56
C TYR A 263 30.94 19.10 27.87
N ASN A 264 30.25 18.99 26.74
CA ASN A 264 29.74 20.14 25.99
C ASN A 264 28.59 20.80 26.74
N ARG A 265 28.80 21.98 27.35
CA ARG A 265 27.79 22.68 28.17
C ARG A 265 26.67 23.36 27.38
N GLN A 266 26.76 23.38 26.05
CA GLN A 266 25.72 23.93 25.18
C GLN A 266 25.03 22.77 24.45
N VAL A 267 24.15 22.08 25.19
CA VAL A 267 23.23 21.10 24.61
C VAL A 267 21.82 21.68 24.59
N ASN A 268 21.17 21.54 23.45
CA ASN A 268 19.74 21.81 23.36
C ASN A 268 19.01 20.52 23.67
N ARG A 269 17.87 20.62 24.38
CA ARG A 269 16.94 19.49 24.46
C ARG A 269 16.64 19.06 23.03
N PRO A 270 16.85 17.78 22.65
CA PRO A 270 16.39 17.30 21.36
C PRO A 270 14.94 17.75 21.20
N ALA A 271 14.61 18.33 20.05
CA ALA A 271 13.23 18.66 19.78
C ALA A 271 12.46 17.37 20.03
N ARG A 272 11.41 17.41 20.85
CA ARG A 272 10.48 16.28 20.88
C ARG A 272 9.97 16.21 19.44
N VAL A 273 10.47 15.30 18.61
CA VAL A 273 10.00 15.13 17.23
C VAL A 273 8.67 14.38 17.29
N LEU A 274 7.73 15.06 17.95
CA LEU A 274 6.29 14.93 17.91
C LEU A 274 5.67 16.34 17.90
N ALA A 275 6.46 17.40 17.69
CA ALA A 275 5.92 18.73 17.43
C ALA A 275 5.31 18.75 16.03
N LEU A 276 4.00 18.51 15.97
CA LEU A 276 3.18 18.84 14.82
C LEU A 276 3.28 20.34 14.57
N ASN A 277 4.00 20.70 13.51
CA ASN A 277 4.13 22.07 13.08
C ASN A 277 2.88 22.43 12.28
N THR A 278 1.94 23.13 12.90
CA THR A 278 0.63 23.48 12.32
C THR A 278 0.70 24.59 11.27
N GLY A 279 1.90 25.03 10.85
CA GLY A 279 2.09 26.01 9.79
C GLY A 279 1.79 27.47 10.19
N ASP A 280 0.94 27.67 11.19
CA ASP A 280 0.75 28.97 11.84
C ASP A 280 1.75 29.12 13.00
N ASN A 281 2.41 30.27 13.09
CA ASN A 281 3.42 30.63 14.10
C ASN A 281 2.96 30.60 15.57
N THR A 282 1.84 29.94 15.89
CA THR A 282 1.36 29.67 17.22
C THR A 282 1.87 28.31 17.71
N LYS A 283 2.90 28.32 18.57
CA LYS A 283 3.25 27.16 19.41
C LYS A 283 2.04 26.84 20.31
N VAL A 284 1.26 25.82 19.98
CA VAL A 284 0.22 25.29 20.87
C VAL A 284 0.85 24.39 21.93
N LYS A 285 0.39 24.55 23.18
CA LYS A 285 0.93 24.00 24.43
C LYS A 285 0.86 22.47 24.50
N ASN A 286 1.92 21.87 25.06
CA ASN A 286 1.98 20.66 25.89
C ASN A 286 0.81 19.64 25.77
N GLY A 287 0.81 18.85 24.69
CA GLY A 287 -0.05 17.65 24.55
C GLY A 287 0.47 16.59 23.57
N ASN A 288 1.56 16.88 22.85
CA ASN A 288 1.97 16.11 21.66
C ASN A 288 2.80 14.85 21.98
N ALA A 289 2.27 13.91 22.76
CA ALA A 289 2.91 12.62 22.99
C ALA A 289 2.06 11.51 22.37
N PHE A 290 2.67 10.61 21.61
CA PHE A 290 2.06 9.31 21.37
C PHE A 290 2.11 8.49 22.68
N TYR A 291 1.01 7.86 23.07
CA TYR A 291 0.89 6.96 24.21
C TYR A 291 0.15 5.67 23.80
N VAL A 292 0.40 4.57 24.52
CA VAL A 292 -0.29 3.29 24.27
C VAL A 292 -1.66 3.34 24.93
N ALA A 293 -2.74 3.01 24.22
CA ALA A 293 -4.08 2.92 24.83
C ALA A 293 -4.13 1.82 25.90
N GLU A 294 -4.79 2.11 27.02
CA GLU A 294 -5.09 1.10 28.03
C GLU A 294 -6.05 0.03 27.46
N GLY A 295 -5.73 -1.24 27.71
CA GLY A 295 -6.61 -2.37 27.40
C GLY A 295 -6.10 -3.35 26.34
N ASP A 296 -5.25 -2.91 25.40
CA ASP A 296 -4.75 -3.76 24.33
C ASP A 296 -3.24 -4.02 24.44
N LEU A 297 -2.92 -5.19 24.97
CA LEU A 297 -1.85 -6.07 24.52
C LEU A 297 -0.42 -5.48 24.47
N SER A 298 0.37 -5.92 25.46
CA SER A 298 1.77 -5.59 25.74
C SER A 298 2.63 -5.33 24.50
N ALA A 299 3.04 -4.09 24.28
CA ALA A 299 4.13 -3.69 23.40
C ALA A 299 5.06 -2.72 24.14
N HIS A 300 6.35 -2.76 23.82
CA HIS A 300 7.37 -1.88 24.35
C HIS A 300 7.54 -0.72 23.37
N VAL A 301 7.36 0.51 23.86
CA VAL A 301 7.57 1.72 23.06
C VAL A 301 8.81 2.42 23.59
N SER A 302 9.78 2.65 22.71
CA SER A 302 11.02 3.38 23.02
C SER A 302 11.23 4.51 22.02
N PHE A 303 11.93 5.56 22.47
CA PHE A 303 12.27 6.72 21.67
C PHE A 303 13.79 6.76 21.52
N MET A 304 14.27 6.78 20.28
CA MET A 304 15.69 6.86 19.95
C MET A 304 15.91 8.06 19.03
N GLU A 305 16.56 9.11 19.53
CA GLU A 305 16.74 10.39 18.81
C GLU A 305 15.41 10.96 18.28
N ASP A 306 15.14 10.78 16.98
CA ASP A 306 13.95 11.23 16.24
C ASP A 306 13.00 10.08 15.85
N GLU A 307 13.25 8.86 16.36
CA GLU A 307 12.53 7.64 15.99
C GLU A 307 11.68 7.11 17.17
N LEU A 308 10.43 6.79 16.86
CA LEU A 308 9.49 6.03 17.66
C LEU A 308 9.64 4.55 17.31
N ILE A 309 10.05 3.72 18.27
CA ILE A 309 10.26 2.28 18.09
C ILE A 309 9.23 1.51 18.89
N ILE A 310 8.48 0.63 18.23
CA ILE A 310 7.39 -0.16 18.82
C ILE A 310 7.72 -1.65 18.66
N THR A 311 7.93 -2.34 19.77
CA THR A 311 8.28 -3.76 19.80
C THR A 311 7.16 -4.55 20.48
N PRO A 312 6.38 -5.36 19.74
CA PRO A 312 5.33 -6.19 20.34
C PRO A 312 5.92 -7.22 21.32
N SER A 313 5.31 -7.36 22.51
CA SER A 313 5.87 -8.21 23.59
C SER A 313 5.47 -9.69 23.47
N TYR A 314 4.46 -10.00 22.66
CA TYR A 314 3.89 -11.33 22.47
C TYR A 314 3.25 -11.42 21.07
N ILE A 315 2.99 -12.65 20.59
CA ILE A 315 2.31 -12.92 19.33
C ILE A 315 0.93 -13.48 19.68
N SER A 316 -0.17 -12.86 19.27
CA SER A 316 -1.50 -13.50 19.29
C SER A 316 -1.97 -13.83 17.88
N GLY A 317 -2.36 -15.09 17.67
CA GLY A 317 -3.17 -15.52 16.54
C GLY A 317 -4.66 -15.15 16.66
N VAL A 318 -5.02 -14.29 17.60
CA VAL A 318 -6.39 -13.77 17.82
C VAL A 318 -6.31 -12.24 17.82
N SER A 319 -7.38 -11.60 17.32
CA SER A 319 -7.60 -10.19 16.90
C SER A 319 -7.18 -9.07 17.87
N GLY A 320 -5.95 -9.12 18.35
CA GLY A 320 -5.37 -8.18 19.27
C GLY A 320 -4.47 -7.17 18.57
N GLU A 321 -4.77 -5.87 18.72
CA GLU A 321 -4.02 -4.80 18.08
C GLU A 321 -3.45 -3.84 19.12
N THR A 322 -2.13 -3.66 19.14
CA THR A 322 -1.53 -2.58 19.92
C THR A 322 -1.87 -1.25 19.27
N ARG A 323 -2.51 -0.35 20.02
CA ARG A 323 -2.85 1.00 19.55
C ARG A 323 -1.95 2.04 20.19
N LEU A 324 -1.28 2.81 19.36
CA LEU A 324 -0.53 3.99 19.76
C LEU A 324 -1.32 5.24 19.35
N LEU A 325 -1.67 6.10 20.30
CA LEU A 325 -2.54 7.24 20.12
C LEU A 325 -1.84 8.55 20.42
N GLN A 326 -2.13 9.57 19.63
CA GLN A 326 -1.85 10.96 19.95
C GLN A 326 -3.15 11.75 19.80
N GLY A 327 -3.71 12.25 20.90
CA GLY A 327 -4.98 13.01 20.93
C GLY A 327 -4.79 14.53 20.91
N GLY A 328 -5.90 15.25 20.86
CA GLY A 328 -5.92 16.72 21.02
C GLY A 328 -5.92 17.53 19.72
N PHE A 329 -6.29 16.95 18.58
CA PHE A 329 -6.32 17.67 17.30
C PHE A 329 -7.71 18.24 16.99
N PRO A 330 -7.85 19.57 16.86
CA PRO A 330 -9.07 20.14 16.33
C PRO A 330 -9.09 19.98 14.80
N PHE A 331 -10.21 19.49 14.27
CA PHE A 331 -10.46 19.44 12.83
C PHE A 331 -11.73 20.23 12.51
N LYS A 332 -11.67 21.05 11.47
CA LYS A 332 -12.81 21.85 10.98
C LYS A 332 -13.36 21.30 9.67
N SER A 333 -14.67 21.30 9.55
CA SER A 333 -15.40 20.91 8.35
C SER A 333 -14.93 21.71 7.13
N GLY A 334 -14.73 21.03 6.00
CA GLY A 334 -14.30 21.64 4.73
C GLY A 334 -12.81 22.00 4.64
N GLU A 335 -12.03 21.79 5.71
CA GLU A 335 -10.59 22.02 5.70
C GLU A 335 -9.84 20.73 5.36
N THR A 336 -8.79 20.85 4.55
CA THR A 336 -7.94 19.71 4.17
C THR A 336 -6.72 19.60 5.08
N TYR A 337 -6.50 18.42 5.63
CA TYR A 337 -5.36 18.10 6.47
C TYR A 337 -4.47 17.08 5.76
N GLU A 338 -3.17 17.21 5.96
CA GLU A 338 -2.20 16.26 5.49
C GLU A 338 -1.39 15.73 6.65
N PHE A 339 -1.39 14.41 6.79
CA PHE A 339 -0.55 13.66 7.70
C PHE A 339 0.55 12.92 6.94
N SER A 340 1.77 12.89 7.46
CA SER A 340 2.86 12.11 6.89
C SER A 340 3.81 11.59 7.94
N PHE A 341 4.46 10.46 7.67
CA PHE A 341 5.53 9.91 8.49
C PHE A 341 6.46 9.05 7.64
N GLU A 342 7.64 8.72 8.18
CA GLU A 342 8.50 7.66 7.65
C GLU A 342 8.40 6.43 8.53
N GLY A 343 8.20 5.25 7.93
CA GLY A 343 8.06 3.97 8.64
C GLY A 343 8.98 2.88 8.09
N ARG A 344 9.41 1.95 8.94
CA ARG A 344 9.99 0.64 8.58
C ARG A 344 9.66 -0.40 9.64
N ALA A 345 9.81 -1.68 9.31
CA ALA A 345 9.69 -2.78 10.26
C ALA A 345 10.84 -3.78 10.10
N ASP A 346 11.34 -4.34 11.19
CA ASP A 346 12.44 -5.32 11.16
C ASP A 346 12.02 -6.64 10.46
N GLU A 347 10.72 -6.89 10.42
CA GLU A 347 10.05 -7.94 9.66
C GLU A 347 8.84 -7.36 8.95
N GLU A 348 8.61 -7.79 7.72
CA GLU A 348 7.56 -7.26 6.87
C GLU A 348 6.18 -7.47 7.50
N ARG A 349 5.42 -6.38 7.65
CA ARG A 349 4.09 -6.42 8.30
C ARG A 349 3.24 -5.22 7.95
N THR A 350 1.94 -5.34 8.19
CA THR A 350 0.97 -4.27 7.99
C THR A 350 0.59 -3.61 9.32
N ILE A 351 0.49 -2.28 9.30
CA ILE A 351 -0.11 -1.45 10.35
C ILE A 351 -1.29 -0.68 9.78
N ARG A 352 -2.15 -0.17 10.65
CA ARG A 352 -3.25 0.73 10.27
C ARG A 352 -3.04 2.09 10.92
N CYS A 353 -3.29 3.16 10.18
CA CYS A 353 -3.34 4.51 10.72
C CYS A 353 -4.76 5.05 10.62
N ILE A 354 -5.32 5.54 11.72
CA ILE A 354 -6.73 5.92 11.85
C ILE A 354 -6.82 7.29 12.50
N PHE A 355 -7.72 8.16 12.02
CA PHE A 355 -8.10 9.39 12.72
C PHE A 355 -9.48 9.19 13.35
N LYS A 356 -9.64 9.49 14.63
CA LYS A 356 -10.91 9.32 15.34
C LYS A 356 -11.19 10.46 16.30
N SER A 357 -12.46 10.75 16.53
CA SER A 357 -12.91 11.71 17.54
C SER A 357 -12.55 11.24 18.94
N ASP A 358 -12.02 12.13 19.78
CA ASP A 358 -11.74 11.81 21.18
C ASP A 358 -13.02 11.73 22.02
N ASP A 359 -14.07 12.47 21.61
CA ASP A 359 -15.33 12.60 22.36
C ASP A 359 -16.34 11.50 22.01
N THR A 360 -16.42 11.14 20.73
CA THR A 360 -17.44 10.20 20.22
C THR A 360 -16.88 8.84 19.80
N ASP A 361 -15.55 8.68 19.81
CA ASP A 361 -14.81 7.52 19.27
C ASP A 361 -15.10 7.21 17.78
N GLU A 362 -15.79 8.13 17.10
CA GLU A 362 -16.16 8.04 15.68
C GLU A 362 -14.92 8.18 14.80
N GLN A 363 -14.77 7.29 13.82
CA GLN A 363 -13.69 7.38 12.84
C GLN A 363 -13.92 8.55 11.89
N ILE A 364 -12.93 9.45 11.81
CA ILE A 364 -12.91 10.61 10.91
C ILE A 364 -12.49 10.17 9.51
N THR A 365 -11.61 9.17 9.42
CA THR A 365 -11.17 8.56 8.17
C THR A 365 -11.33 7.05 8.24
N GLU A 366 -11.48 6.41 7.09
CA GLU A 366 -11.23 4.98 6.99
C GLU A 366 -9.78 4.65 7.40
N PRO A 367 -9.50 3.44 7.92
CA PRO A 367 -8.15 3.04 8.29
C PRO A 367 -7.22 3.00 7.07
N TYR A 368 -6.15 3.79 7.10
CA TYR A 368 -5.09 3.69 6.12
C TYR A 368 -4.25 2.45 6.41
N ILE A 369 -4.26 1.48 5.51
CA ILE A 369 -3.53 0.22 5.63
C ILE A 369 -2.12 0.42 5.06
N ILE A 370 -1.09 0.24 5.90
CA ILE A 370 0.30 0.57 5.58
C ILE A 370 1.18 -0.66 5.79
N ARG A 371 1.77 -1.16 4.70
CA ARG A 371 2.75 -2.26 4.76
C ARG A 371 4.15 -1.67 4.94
N LEU A 372 4.85 -2.13 5.97
CA LEU A 372 6.21 -1.75 6.29
C LEU A 372 7.17 -2.89 6.00
N ASP A 373 8.25 -2.59 5.28
CA ASP A 373 9.38 -3.49 5.07
C ASP A 373 10.64 -3.02 5.83
N ARG A 374 11.79 -3.65 5.61
CA ARG A 374 13.05 -3.33 6.32
C ARG A 374 13.64 -1.95 5.98
N ASN A 375 13.22 -1.34 4.90
CA ASN A 375 13.67 -0.03 4.43
C ASN A 375 12.75 1.08 4.93
N TRP A 376 13.32 2.27 5.12
CA TRP A 376 12.53 3.47 5.40
C TRP A 376 11.65 3.86 4.21
N GLN A 377 10.36 3.97 4.47
CA GLN A 377 9.32 4.33 3.50
C GLN A 377 8.58 5.57 3.99
N LYS A 378 8.37 6.55 3.10
CA LYS A 378 7.62 7.75 3.43
C LYS A 378 6.15 7.55 3.08
N HIS A 379 5.28 7.73 4.07
CA HIS A 379 3.82 7.65 3.94
C HIS A 379 3.22 9.03 4.09
N ARG A 380 2.25 9.35 3.25
CA ARG A 380 1.53 10.63 3.23
C ARG A 380 0.06 10.35 3.00
N MET A 381 -0.78 10.96 3.81
CA MET A 381 -2.23 10.77 3.85
C MET A 381 -2.87 12.15 3.88
N VAL A 382 -3.86 12.36 3.02
CA VAL A 382 -4.61 13.62 2.93
C VAL A 382 -6.07 13.30 3.17
N PHE A 383 -6.71 14.05 4.06
CA PHE A 383 -8.13 13.89 4.37
C PHE A 383 -8.79 15.24 4.62
N GLU A 384 -10.10 15.26 4.44
CA GLU A 384 -10.96 16.40 4.73
C GLU A 384 -11.86 16.02 5.90
N ALA A 385 -12.01 16.91 6.88
CA ALA A 385 -12.85 16.61 8.03
C ALA A 385 -14.34 16.72 7.63
N PRO A 386 -15.15 15.68 7.82
CA PRO A 386 -16.56 15.70 7.39
C PRO A 386 -17.41 16.68 8.21
N LYS A 387 -17.00 16.97 9.44
CA LYS A 387 -17.62 17.93 10.36
C LYS A 387 -16.57 18.53 11.28
N ASP A 388 -16.99 19.44 12.13
CA ASP A 388 -16.13 19.99 13.17
C ASP A 388 -15.91 18.94 14.28
N TYR A 389 -14.65 18.76 14.67
CA TYR A 389 -14.20 17.95 15.79
C TYR A 389 -13.35 18.83 16.71
N ASP A 390 -13.78 19.01 17.95
CA ASP A 390 -13.06 19.81 18.93
C ASP A 390 -11.75 19.13 19.38
N SER A 391 -11.77 17.79 19.46
CA SER A 391 -10.59 16.97 19.78
C SER A 391 -10.63 15.63 19.05
N ALA A 392 -9.52 15.25 18.44
CA ALA A 392 -9.36 14.00 17.72
C ALA A 392 -7.96 13.38 17.94
N SER A 393 -7.91 12.06 17.77
CA SER A 393 -6.72 11.23 17.90
C SER A 393 -6.22 10.66 16.58
N ILE A 394 -4.90 10.64 16.43
CA ILE A 394 -4.17 9.84 15.45
C ILE A 394 -3.83 8.50 16.11
N VAL A 395 -4.20 7.39 15.48
CA VAL A 395 -4.01 6.04 16.01
C VAL A 395 -3.20 5.18 15.04
N PHE A 396 -2.04 4.70 15.47
CA PHE A 396 -1.35 3.58 14.83
C PHE A 396 -1.80 2.27 15.48
N ALA A 397 -2.57 1.47 14.76
CA ALA A 397 -3.02 0.14 15.17
C ALA A 397 -2.11 -0.93 14.54
N ILE A 398 -1.53 -1.77 15.39
CA ILE A 398 -0.46 -2.72 15.03
C ILE A 398 -0.89 -4.13 15.41
N ASN A 399 -1.05 -5.00 14.41
CA ASN A 399 -1.47 -6.38 14.63
C ASN A 399 -0.30 -7.21 15.16
N ALA A 400 -0.46 -7.93 16.27
CA ALA A 400 0.60 -8.68 16.94
C ALA A 400 0.94 -10.05 16.29
N PHE A 401 1.12 -10.11 14.97
CA PHE A 401 1.56 -11.34 14.27
C PHE A 401 3.07 -11.62 14.39
N SER A 402 3.87 -10.59 14.69
CA SER A 402 5.32 -10.69 14.86
C SER A 402 5.81 -9.85 16.06
N LYS A 403 6.90 -10.29 16.69
CA LYS A 403 7.65 -9.55 17.72
C LYS A 403 8.67 -8.55 17.16
N ALA A 404 8.84 -8.51 15.83
CA ALA A 404 9.75 -7.60 15.17
C ALA A 404 9.34 -6.14 15.41
N SER A 405 10.33 -5.26 15.60
CA SER A 405 10.09 -3.86 15.91
C SER A 405 9.59 -3.09 14.67
N ILE A 406 8.79 -2.07 14.94
CA ILE A 406 8.33 -1.08 13.98
C ILE A 406 8.98 0.24 14.35
N HIS A 407 9.51 0.94 13.36
CA HIS A 407 10.17 2.23 13.53
C HIS A 407 9.39 3.29 12.75
N ILE A 408 9.10 4.40 13.39
CA ILE A 408 8.36 5.53 12.84
C ILE A 408 9.12 6.82 13.14
N ARG A 409 9.26 7.73 12.18
CA ARG A 409 9.87 9.06 12.38
C ARG A 409 9.24 10.10 11.47
N ASN A 410 9.68 11.35 11.58
CA ASN A 410 9.24 12.46 10.69
C ASN A 410 7.72 12.61 10.61
N ILE A 411 7.02 12.47 11.74
CA ILE A 411 5.56 12.58 11.83
C ILE A 411 5.14 14.05 11.71
N LEU A 412 4.30 14.37 10.72
CA LEU A 412 3.82 15.71 10.40
C LEU A 412 2.31 15.67 10.15
N LEU A 413 1.59 16.68 10.62
CA LEU A 413 0.18 16.96 10.40
C LEU A 413 0.11 18.45 10.12
N ARG A 414 -0.28 18.82 8.91
CA ARG A 414 -0.43 20.21 8.49
C ARG A 414 -1.83 20.45 7.98
N LYS A 415 -2.39 21.58 8.36
CA LYS A 415 -3.54 22.15 7.66
C LYS A 415 -3.04 22.63 6.30
N ARG A 416 -3.65 22.17 5.21
CA ARG A 416 -3.34 22.70 3.88
C ARG A 416 -4.19 23.95 3.69
N ASN A 417 -3.54 25.11 3.62
CA ASN A 417 -4.17 26.29 3.04
C ASN A 417 -4.59 25.90 1.62
N GLY A 418 -5.88 26.05 1.33
CA GLY A 418 -6.52 25.47 0.15
C GLY A 418 -5.68 25.61 -1.13
N ASN A 419 -5.63 24.53 -1.90
CA ASN A 419 -5.29 24.41 -3.33
C ASN A 419 -4.15 25.19 -4.03
N ASP A 420 -3.39 26.10 -3.40
CA ASP A 420 -2.69 27.15 -4.17
C ASP A 420 -1.25 26.85 -4.62
N ASP A 421 -0.66 25.70 -4.23
CA ASP A 421 0.74 25.37 -4.58
C ASP A 421 0.90 24.07 -5.39
N ARG A 422 -0.21 23.53 -5.91
CA ARG A 422 -0.21 22.35 -6.79
C ARG A 422 -0.20 22.78 -8.25
N ARG A 423 0.58 22.07 -9.07
CA ARG A 423 0.46 22.14 -10.52
C ARG A 423 -0.91 21.62 -10.93
N LYS A 424 -1.52 22.25 -11.94
CA LYS A 424 -2.81 21.82 -12.50
C LYS A 424 -2.60 20.97 -13.75
N LEU A 425 -3.63 20.25 -14.17
CA LEU A 425 -3.55 19.38 -15.34
C LEU A 425 -4.02 20.07 -16.61
N ILE A 426 -3.22 19.97 -17.68
CA ILE A 426 -3.71 20.21 -19.04
C ILE A 426 -4.12 18.85 -19.59
N ALA A 427 -5.42 18.59 -19.67
CA ALA A 427 -5.95 17.35 -20.22
C ALA A 427 -5.90 17.43 -21.75
N VAL A 428 -5.26 16.45 -22.39
CA VAL A 428 -5.18 16.32 -23.85
C VAL A 428 -5.92 15.04 -24.24
N CYS A 429 -7.01 15.17 -24.99
CA CYS A 429 -7.92 14.08 -25.31
C CYS A 429 -7.90 13.82 -26.82
N GLY A 430 -7.54 12.60 -27.22
CA GLY A 430 -7.43 12.22 -28.63
C GLY A 430 -7.27 10.71 -28.82
N VAL A 431 -6.73 10.33 -29.97
CA VAL A 431 -6.46 8.93 -30.35
C VAL A 431 -5.00 8.83 -30.78
N TRP A 432 -4.37 7.70 -30.46
CA TRP A 432 -2.95 7.42 -30.75
C TRP A 432 -2.66 6.86 -32.14
N ASP A 433 -3.69 6.65 -32.96
CA ASP A 433 -3.53 6.10 -34.31
C ASP A 433 -2.45 6.86 -35.11
N ASP A 434 -1.80 6.15 -36.04
CA ASP A 434 -0.54 6.36 -36.79
C ASP A 434 -0.21 7.78 -37.31
N SER A 435 -1.02 8.78 -36.99
CA SER A 435 -0.73 10.19 -37.11
C SER A 435 0.35 10.66 -36.11
N ASP A 436 1.57 10.84 -36.63
CA ASP A 436 2.71 11.47 -35.95
C ASP A 436 2.33 12.78 -35.21
N ASN A 437 1.29 13.48 -35.68
CA ASN A 437 0.83 14.77 -35.17
C ASN A 437 0.42 14.77 -33.68
N TYR A 438 -0.27 13.74 -33.17
CA TYR A 438 -0.68 13.70 -31.76
C TYR A 438 0.53 13.55 -30.83
N SER A 439 1.44 12.65 -31.19
CA SER A 439 2.70 12.39 -30.49
C SER A 439 3.61 13.61 -30.47
N LEU A 440 3.73 14.29 -31.62
CA LEU A 440 4.53 15.50 -31.77
C LEU A 440 3.89 16.69 -31.04
N PHE A 441 2.57 16.78 -30.98
CA PHE A 441 1.85 17.76 -30.17
C PHE A 441 2.16 17.60 -28.67
N LEU A 442 2.06 16.37 -28.13
CA LEU A 442 2.44 16.10 -26.74
C LEU A 442 3.92 16.43 -26.47
N ARG A 443 4.80 16.23 -27.45
CA ARG A 443 6.21 16.62 -27.34
C ARG A 443 6.39 18.14 -27.33
N ALA A 444 5.64 18.86 -28.15
CA ALA A 444 5.68 20.32 -28.22
C ALA A 444 5.24 20.99 -26.91
N LEU A 445 4.30 20.39 -26.18
CA LEU A 445 3.85 20.91 -24.88
C LEU A 445 4.87 20.75 -23.75
N GLN A 446 5.87 19.88 -23.89
CA GLN A 446 6.83 19.57 -22.82
C GLN A 446 7.91 20.65 -22.65
N THR A 447 7.52 21.92 -22.57
CA THR A 447 8.40 23.07 -22.33
C THR A 447 8.60 23.32 -20.83
N GLU A 448 9.71 23.96 -20.46
CA GLU A 448 9.94 24.36 -19.06
C GLU A 448 8.83 25.29 -18.53
N GLU A 449 8.28 26.17 -19.38
CA GLU A 449 7.20 27.09 -19.00
C GLU A 449 5.91 26.35 -18.64
N ILE A 450 5.53 25.32 -19.40
CA ILE A 450 4.37 24.47 -19.08
C ILE A 450 4.66 23.63 -17.83
N ASN A 451 5.79 22.93 -17.79
CA ASN A 451 6.10 21.96 -16.74
C ASN A 451 6.24 22.58 -15.34
N LYS A 452 6.52 23.88 -15.27
CA LYS A 452 6.62 24.65 -14.03
C LYS A 452 5.29 24.68 -13.25
N ASP A 453 4.19 24.97 -13.96
CA ASP A 453 2.88 25.23 -13.34
C ASP A 453 1.83 24.17 -13.70
N TYR A 454 2.12 23.32 -14.69
CA TYR A 454 1.18 22.32 -15.21
C TYR A 454 1.81 20.93 -15.39
N ILE A 455 0.94 19.92 -15.43
CA ILE A 455 1.26 18.55 -15.85
C ILE A 455 0.36 18.21 -17.04
N ILE A 456 0.95 17.69 -18.11
CA ILE A 456 0.22 17.27 -19.30
C ILE A 456 -0.40 15.91 -19.02
N SER A 457 -1.71 15.76 -19.17
CA SER A 457 -2.41 14.49 -18.97
C SER A 457 -3.09 14.04 -20.26
N SER A 458 -2.51 13.05 -20.94
CA SER A 458 -3.05 12.50 -22.19
C SER A 458 -4.09 11.42 -21.91
N PHE A 459 -5.25 11.50 -22.54
CA PHE A 459 -6.33 10.52 -22.50
C PHE A 459 -6.60 9.96 -23.90
N THR A 460 -6.47 8.65 -24.02
CA THR A 460 -6.67 7.93 -25.29
C THR A 460 -8.06 7.33 -25.38
N PHE A 461 -8.82 7.75 -26.38
CA PHE A 461 -10.08 7.14 -26.81
C PHE A 461 -9.80 6.32 -28.07
N ASN A 462 -10.45 5.17 -28.29
CA ASN A 462 -10.07 4.31 -29.42
C ASN A 462 -11.19 3.34 -29.83
N VAL A 463 -12.37 3.89 -30.09
CA VAL A 463 -13.50 3.13 -30.64
C VAL A 463 -13.76 3.57 -32.07
N ASP A 464 -13.43 2.71 -33.05
CA ASP A 464 -13.59 3.01 -34.48
C ASP A 464 -15.05 3.09 -34.94
N ASN A 465 -15.94 2.31 -34.30
CA ASN A 465 -17.38 2.30 -34.62
C ASN A 465 -18.22 1.94 -33.38
N PRO A 466 -18.47 2.91 -32.48
CA PRO A 466 -19.08 2.63 -31.19
C PRO A 466 -20.54 2.20 -31.32
N ASP A 467 -20.87 1.07 -30.72
CA ASP A 467 -22.27 0.81 -30.33
C ASP A 467 -22.63 1.61 -29.05
N PRO A 468 -23.92 1.63 -28.63
CA PRO A 468 -24.32 2.37 -27.44
C PRO A 468 -23.59 1.95 -26.16
N VAL A 469 -23.26 0.65 -26.02
CA VAL A 469 -22.54 0.13 -24.84
C VAL A 469 -21.11 0.66 -24.85
N GLN A 470 -20.42 0.58 -25.99
CA GLN A 470 -19.05 1.09 -26.12
C GLN A 470 -18.94 2.60 -25.91
N THR A 471 -19.97 3.34 -26.35
CA THR A 471 -20.08 4.79 -26.09
C THR A 471 -20.16 5.08 -24.59
N GLU A 472 -20.98 4.33 -23.85
CA GLU A 472 -21.11 4.45 -22.40
C GLU A 472 -19.77 4.19 -21.69
N LEU A 473 -19.02 3.17 -22.11
CA LEU A 473 -17.69 2.89 -21.56
C LEU A 473 -16.69 4.04 -21.77
N GLU A 474 -16.68 4.70 -22.93
CA GLU A 474 -15.80 5.85 -23.16
C GLU A 474 -16.25 7.09 -22.37
N LEU A 475 -17.57 7.28 -22.19
CA LEU A 475 -18.11 8.35 -21.34
C LEU A 475 -17.68 8.17 -19.88
N ASP A 476 -17.72 6.95 -19.35
CA ASP A 476 -17.24 6.63 -18.01
C ASP A 476 -15.75 6.93 -17.86
N PHE A 477 -14.95 6.64 -18.88
CA PHE A 477 -13.53 6.97 -18.89
C PHE A 477 -13.31 8.50 -18.94
N ALA A 478 -14.08 9.23 -19.75
CA ALA A 478 -14.05 10.69 -19.78
C ALA A 478 -14.43 11.32 -18.44
N ASN A 479 -15.37 10.71 -17.70
CA ASN A 479 -15.80 11.18 -16.38
C ASN A 479 -14.69 11.14 -15.31
N LEU A 480 -13.55 10.47 -15.55
CA LEU A 480 -12.37 10.57 -14.67
C LEU A 480 -11.88 12.02 -14.53
N LEU A 481 -12.02 12.85 -15.57
CA LEU A 481 -11.62 14.25 -15.57
C LEU A 481 -12.41 15.08 -14.54
N LEU A 482 -13.63 14.68 -14.18
CA LEU A 482 -14.41 15.35 -13.12
C LEU A 482 -13.71 15.26 -11.76
N ARG A 483 -12.89 14.24 -11.54
CA ARG A 483 -12.16 14.03 -10.28
C ARG A 483 -10.75 14.61 -10.33
N MET A 484 -10.42 15.41 -11.36
CA MET A 484 -9.10 15.98 -11.56
C MET A 484 -9.06 17.50 -11.37
N ASP A 485 -7.88 18.01 -11.01
CA ASP A 485 -7.56 19.43 -10.88
C ASP A 485 -7.08 19.99 -12.22
N LEU A 486 -8.02 20.36 -13.09
CA LEU A 486 -7.76 20.81 -14.45
C LEU A 486 -7.41 22.30 -14.54
N ALA A 487 -6.56 22.65 -15.50
CA ALA A 487 -6.32 24.02 -15.97
C ALA A 487 -6.87 24.26 -17.38
N CYS A 488 -6.95 23.22 -18.19
CA CYS A 488 -7.45 23.28 -19.56
C CYS A 488 -7.83 21.87 -20.03
N VAL A 489 -8.81 21.79 -20.93
CA VAL A 489 -9.13 20.57 -21.68
C VAL A 489 -8.89 20.83 -23.16
N ILE A 490 -8.07 20.01 -23.79
CA ILE A 490 -7.75 20.05 -25.22
C ILE A 490 -8.35 18.82 -25.87
N ILE A 491 -9.15 18.99 -26.93
CA ILE A 491 -9.88 17.90 -27.59
C ILE A 491 -9.50 17.87 -29.06
N PHE A 492 -9.00 16.73 -29.55
CA PHE A 492 -8.81 16.47 -30.98
C PHE A 492 -10.09 15.88 -31.58
N GLY A 493 -10.98 16.76 -32.08
CA GLY A 493 -12.36 16.39 -32.36
C GLY A 493 -12.61 15.55 -33.63
N GLU A 494 -11.65 15.48 -34.55
CA GLU A 494 -11.70 14.56 -35.71
C GLU A 494 -11.07 13.18 -35.40
N MET A 495 -10.19 13.12 -34.39
CA MET A 495 -9.58 11.87 -33.95
C MET A 495 -10.58 11.03 -33.15
N ILE A 496 -11.32 11.65 -32.22
CA ILE A 496 -12.33 10.96 -31.41
C ILE A 496 -13.57 10.69 -32.27
N LYS A 497 -13.88 9.41 -32.53
CA LYS A 497 -15.01 9.02 -33.40
C LYS A 497 -16.37 9.16 -32.72
N THR A 498 -16.42 9.01 -31.40
CA THR A 498 -17.63 9.11 -30.57
C THR A 498 -17.99 10.57 -30.28
N ARG A 499 -19.08 11.08 -30.85
CA ARG A 499 -19.45 12.51 -30.74
C ARG A 499 -19.86 12.88 -29.32
N GLU A 500 -20.55 11.97 -28.66
CA GLU A 500 -21.02 12.08 -27.29
C GLU A 500 -19.86 12.33 -26.32
N VAL A 501 -18.72 11.67 -26.54
CA VAL A 501 -17.49 11.85 -25.75
C VAL A 501 -16.93 13.25 -25.94
N ILE A 502 -16.87 13.77 -27.17
CA ILE A 502 -16.40 15.14 -27.45
C ILE A 502 -17.25 16.17 -26.68
N TYR A 503 -18.57 16.05 -26.75
CA TYR A 503 -19.47 16.96 -26.04
C TYR A 503 -19.35 16.82 -24.52
N ARG A 504 -19.20 15.58 -24.01
CA ARG A 504 -19.03 15.34 -22.58
C ARG A 504 -17.73 15.94 -22.06
N LEU A 505 -16.62 15.83 -22.80
CA LEU A 505 -15.34 16.44 -22.43
C LEU A 505 -15.44 17.98 -22.38
N ALA A 506 -16.14 18.59 -23.34
CA ALA A 506 -16.41 20.02 -23.33
C ALA A 506 -17.26 20.44 -22.13
N GLU A 507 -18.33 19.70 -21.84
CA GLU A 507 -19.18 19.91 -20.67
C GLU A 507 -18.40 19.83 -19.36
N ILE A 508 -17.54 18.81 -19.19
CA ILE A 508 -16.66 18.68 -18.02
C ILE A 508 -15.77 19.90 -17.85
N GLY A 509 -15.17 20.41 -18.93
CA GLY A 509 -14.35 21.63 -18.89
C GLY A 509 -15.14 22.86 -18.46
N HIS A 510 -16.37 23.00 -18.97
CA HIS A 510 -17.29 24.09 -18.58
C HIS A 510 -17.75 23.99 -17.13
N GLU A 511 -18.13 22.79 -16.66
CA GLU A 511 -18.47 22.49 -15.26
C GLU A 511 -17.31 22.84 -14.31
N LYS A 512 -16.08 22.54 -14.74
CA LYS A 512 -14.85 22.87 -14.01
C LYS A 512 -14.44 24.34 -14.13
N GLY A 513 -15.08 25.11 -14.98
CA GLY A 513 -14.78 26.52 -15.21
C GLY A 513 -13.44 26.78 -15.89
N VAL A 514 -12.91 25.83 -16.66
CA VAL A 514 -11.61 25.92 -17.36
C VAL A 514 -11.80 26.11 -18.87
N PRO A 515 -10.82 26.69 -19.60
CA PRO A 515 -10.91 26.80 -21.05
C PRO A 515 -10.87 25.42 -21.70
N VAL A 516 -11.77 25.23 -22.69
CA VAL A 516 -11.80 24.05 -23.55
C VAL A 516 -11.34 24.47 -24.95
N ILE A 517 -10.31 23.81 -25.47
CA ILE A 517 -9.77 24.05 -26.81
C ILE A 517 -10.08 22.84 -27.69
N THR A 518 -10.75 23.04 -28.81
CA THR A 518 -11.09 21.98 -29.75
C THR A 518 -10.31 22.14 -31.05
N PHE A 519 -9.58 21.11 -31.44
CA PHE A 519 -8.84 21.04 -32.70
C PHE A 519 -9.67 20.41 -33.81
N GLN A 520 -9.61 21.01 -35.02
CA GLN A 520 -10.21 20.56 -36.29
C GLN A 520 -11.74 20.50 -36.32
N ARG A 521 -12.38 20.37 -35.16
CA ARG A 521 -13.84 20.28 -35.03
C ARG A 521 -14.36 21.29 -34.03
N PRO A 522 -15.01 22.36 -34.49
CA PRO A 522 -15.56 23.38 -33.60
C PRO A 522 -16.67 22.82 -32.70
N VAL A 523 -16.60 23.12 -31.41
CA VAL A 523 -17.68 22.86 -30.43
C VAL A 523 -18.13 24.19 -29.84
N LYS A 524 -19.45 24.37 -29.74
CA LYS A 524 -20.04 25.62 -29.21
C LYS A 524 -19.54 25.88 -27.78
N GLY A 525 -19.13 27.12 -27.51
CA GLY A 525 -18.62 27.54 -26.19
C GLY A 525 -17.18 27.08 -25.91
N CYS A 526 -16.49 26.51 -26.89
CA CYS A 526 -15.08 26.16 -26.83
C CYS A 526 -14.24 27.08 -27.72
N ILE A 527 -12.96 27.19 -27.42
CA ILE A 527 -11.97 27.89 -28.24
C ILE A 527 -11.62 26.99 -29.42
N ASN A 528 -11.84 27.46 -30.65
CA ASN A 528 -11.59 26.65 -31.83
C ASN A 528 -10.15 26.82 -32.33
N ALA A 529 -9.39 25.74 -32.38
CA ALA A 529 -8.05 25.72 -32.95
C ALA A 529 -8.06 24.92 -34.26
N ASP A 530 -7.35 25.42 -35.26
CA ASP A 530 -7.14 24.68 -36.51
C ASP A 530 -5.72 24.89 -37.01
N PHE A 531 -5.34 24.19 -38.07
CA PHE A 531 -4.02 24.27 -38.66
C PHE A 531 -4.03 25.09 -39.94
N ASP A 532 -3.08 26.00 -40.11
CA ASP A 532 -2.94 26.78 -41.34
C ASP A 532 -2.15 25.98 -42.39
N TYR A 533 -2.87 25.12 -43.10
CA TYR A 533 -2.33 24.34 -44.21
C TYR A 533 -2.01 25.21 -45.43
N GLY A 534 -2.86 26.22 -45.70
CA GLY A 534 -2.86 26.95 -46.96
C GLY A 534 -1.63 27.85 -47.12
N SER A 535 -1.32 28.65 -46.10
CA SER A 535 -0.21 29.62 -46.18
C SER A 535 1.14 28.94 -46.35
N ALA A 536 1.36 27.80 -45.69
CA ALA A 536 2.61 27.05 -45.81
C ALA A 536 2.73 26.32 -47.15
N PHE A 537 1.62 25.79 -47.68
CA PHE A 537 1.61 25.14 -48.98
C PHE A 537 1.91 26.17 -50.09
N GLU A 538 1.30 27.36 -50.00
CA GLU A 538 1.64 28.51 -50.86
C GLU A 538 3.12 28.85 -50.79
N ALA A 539 3.69 28.94 -49.57
CA ALA A 539 5.11 29.25 -49.37
C ALA A 539 6.03 28.16 -49.97
N MET A 540 5.66 26.88 -49.89
CA MET A 540 6.42 25.78 -50.50
C MET A 540 6.43 25.88 -52.03
N VAL A 541 5.28 26.14 -52.66
CA VAL A 541 5.22 26.30 -54.13
C VAL A 541 6.01 27.53 -54.57
N LYS A 542 5.92 28.65 -53.83
CA LYS A 542 6.74 29.85 -54.08
C LYS A 542 8.23 29.56 -53.96
N HIS A 543 8.67 28.84 -52.94
CA HIS A 543 10.07 28.45 -52.77
C HIS A 543 10.62 27.75 -54.03
N ILE A 544 9.86 26.82 -54.61
CA ILE A 544 10.28 26.12 -55.82
C ILE A 544 10.39 27.04 -57.05
N ILE A 545 9.49 28.02 -57.18
CA ILE A 545 9.45 28.92 -58.34
C ILE A 545 10.44 30.08 -58.22
N GLU A 546 10.56 30.67 -57.02
CA GLU A 546 11.33 31.87 -56.74
C GLU A 546 12.80 31.54 -56.45
N ASP A 547 13.07 30.54 -55.61
CA ASP A 547 14.44 30.23 -55.17
C ASP A 547 15.16 29.25 -56.10
N HIS A 548 14.43 28.29 -56.70
CA HIS A 548 15.00 27.30 -57.63
C HIS A 548 14.75 27.61 -59.10
N GLY A 549 13.95 28.63 -59.40
CA GLY A 549 13.69 29.08 -60.77
C GLY A 549 12.86 28.10 -61.62
N ALA A 550 12.15 27.16 -61.00
CA ALA A 550 11.32 26.18 -61.70
C ALA A 550 10.19 26.86 -62.48
N ARG A 551 9.88 26.36 -63.68
CA ARG A 551 8.84 26.91 -64.58
C ARG A 551 7.89 25.85 -65.14
N ARG A 552 8.28 24.58 -65.16
CA ARG A 552 7.40 23.44 -65.42
C ARG A 552 7.22 22.65 -64.13
N LEU A 553 6.03 22.72 -63.54
CA LEU A 553 5.70 22.04 -62.29
C LEU A 553 4.47 21.15 -62.51
N ASP A 554 4.51 19.94 -61.97
CA ASP A 554 3.36 19.03 -61.90
C ASP A 554 3.00 18.75 -60.43
N MET A 555 1.77 18.31 -60.16
CA MET A 555 1.29 18.10 -58.80
C MET A 555 0.65 16.73 -58.63
N PHE A 556 0.89 16.10 -57.47
CA PHE A 556 0.14 14.94 -56.99
C PHE A 556 -0.85 15.39 -55.91
N GLY A 557 -2.15 15.38 -56.24
CA GLY A 557 -3.26 15.54 -55.29
C GLY A 557 -3.57 14.25 -54.53
N GLY A 558 -4.37 14.36 -53.48
CA GLY A 558 -4.88 13.20 -52.74
C GLY A 558 -6.05 12.53 -53.48
N PHE A 559 -7.17 12.33 -52.80
CA PHE A 559 -8.39 11.83 -53.46
C PHE A 559 -8.96 12.86 -54.43
N ARG A 560 -9.48 12.40 -55.56
CA ARG A 560 -10.23 13.23 -56.52
C ARG A 560 -11.55 13.70 -55.88
N ASP A 561 -11.94 14.94 -56.18
CA ASP A 561 -13.18 15.57 -55.67
C ASP A 561 -13.25 15.68 -54.13
N ASN A 562 -12.10 15.62 -53.45
CA ASN A 562 -11.99 15.79 -52.00
C ASN A 562 -11.65 17.26 -51.64
N PRO A 563 -12.34 17.89 -50.67
CA PRO A 563 -12.11 19.29 -50.32
C PRO A 563 -10.65 19.64 -50.00
N PHE A 564 -9.93 18.79 -49.26
CA PHE A 564 -8.53 19.02 -48.90
C PHE A 564 -7.59 18.96 -50.12
N SER A 565 -7.88 18.07 -51.09
CA SER A 565 -7.15 18.01 -52.35
C SER A 565 -7.42 19.25 -53.20
N GLU A 566 -8.68 19.62 -53.36
CA GLU A 566 -9.09 20.75 -54.20
C GLU A 566 -8.53 22.08 -53.69
N ASP A 567 -8.50 22.28 -52.36
CA ASP A 567 -7.92 23.49 -51.77
C ASP A 567 -6.42 23.61 -52.09
N ARG A 568 -5.65 22.51 -51.95
CA ARG A 568 -4.22 22.51 -52.29
C ARG A 568 -3.99 22.70 -53.80
N ILE A 569 -4.81 22.09 -54.66
CA ILE A 569 -4.74 22.26 -56.13
C ILE A 569 -5.07 23.70 -56.51
N MET A 570 -6.05 24.33 -55.85
CA MET A 570 -6.42 25.71 -56.08
C MET A 570 -5.27 26.66 -55.71
N ILE A 571 -4.64 26.46 -54.56
CA ILE A 571 -3.46 27.24 -54.13
C ILE A 571 -2.31 27.05 -55.13
N PHE A 572 -2.01 25.82 -55.52
CA PHE A 572 -0.97 25.52 -56.52
C PHE A 572 -1.21 26.29 -57.83
N LYS A 573 -2.42 26.19 -58.40
CA LYS A 573 -2.79 26.89 -59.64
C LYS A 573 -2.70 28.41 -59.49
N LYS A 574 -3.20 28.95 -58.38
CA LYS A 574 -3.12 30.38 -58.08
C LYS A 574 -1.67 30.86 -58.06
N VAL A 575 -0.76 30.14 -57.39
CA VAL A 575 0.65 30.53 -57.31
C VAL A 575 1.32 30.49 -58.70
N LEU A 576 0.99 29.50 -59.55
CA LEU A 576 1.49 29.47 -60.92
C LEU A 576 1.04 30.69 -61.72
N ASP A 577 -0.27 31.01 -61.67
CA ASP A 577 -0.84 32.16 -62.38
C ASP A 577 -0.21 33.49 -61.88
N ASP A 578 -0.04 33.65 -60.56
CA ASP A 578 0.60 34.82 -59.93
C ASP A 578 2.05 35.02 -60.41
N HIS A 579 2.72 33.94 -60.85
CA HIS A 579 4.10 33.96 -61.37
C HIS A 579 4.19 33.90 -62.91
N GLY A 580 3.06 34.03 -63.61
CA GLY A 580 3.00 34.01 -65.07
C GLY A 580 3.25 32.64 -65.71
N ILE A 581 3.13 31.56 -64.95
CA ILE A 581 3.19 30.18 -65.44
C ILE A 581 1.79 29.74 -65.80
N LYS A 582 1.56 29.32 -67.05
CA LYS A 582 0.23 28.91 -67.51
C LYS A 582 -0.20 27.63 -66.80
N THR A 583 -1.27 27.69 -65.99
CA THR A 583 -1.82 26.51 -65.31
C THR A 583 -2.16 25.34 -66.21
N SER A 584 -2.47 25.58 -67.50
CA SER A 584 -2.72 24.51 -68.49
C SER A 584 -1.49 23.65 -68.82
N THR A 585 -0.28 24.04 -68.40
CA THR A 585 0.95 23.26 -68.63
C THR A 585 1.31 22.37 -67.44
N ALA A 586 0.59 22.47 -66.33
CA ALA A 586 0.79 21.63 -65.15
C ALA A 586 -0.19 20.46 -65.15
N ASN A 587 0.33 19.24 -65.04
CA ASN A 587 -0.43 18.02 -64.89
C ASN A 587 -0.78 17.79 -63.42
N ILE A 588 -2.01 17.35 -63.16
CA ILE A 588 -2.50 17.02 -61.83
C ILE A 588 -2.80 15.51 -61.79
N PHE A 589 -2.02 14.78 -61.01
CA PHE A 589 -2.19 13.35 -60.74
C PHE A 589 -2.83 13.14 -59.37
N TYR A 590 -3.28 11.92 -59.08
CA TYR A 590 -3.98 11.59 -57.83
C TYR A 590 -3.34 10.34 -57.22
N GLY A 591 -2.82 10.48 -56.00
CA GLY A 591 -2.18 9.39 -55.25
C GLY A 591 -2.91 9.02 -53.96
N ASP A 592 -4.15 9.48 -53.79
CA ASP A 592 -5.06 9.11 -52.69
C ASP A 592 -4.51 9.37 -51.26
N PHE A 593 -3.54 10.28 -51.12
CA PHE A 593 -2.80 10.55 -49.87
C PHE A 593 -1.88 9.41 -49.37
N TRP A 594 -1.70 8.34 -50.15
CA TRP A 594 -0.96 7.15 -49.73
C TRP A 594 0.28 6.90 -50.59
N GLN A 595 1.30 6.26 -50.00
CA GLN A 595 2.57 5.96 -50.68
C GLN A 595 2.40 4.99 -51.85
N ALA A 596 1.66 3.89 -51.65
CA ALA A 596 1.55 2.82 -52.65
C ALA A 596 0.77 3.24 -53.92
N PRO A 597 -0.38 3.95 -53.85
CA PRO A 597 -1.03 4.48 -55.03
C PRO A 597 -0.18 5.50 -55.77
N ALA A 598 0.45 6.45 -55.06
CA ALA A 598 1.33 7.44 -55.69
C ALA A 598 2.55 6.81 -56.38
N PHE A 599 3.17 5.79 -55.76
CA PHE A 599 4.23 5.00 -56.39
C PHE A 599 3.75 4.33 -57.68
N THR A 600 2.55 3.72 -57.65
CA THR A 600 1.99 2.98 -58.78
C THR A 600 1.71 3.90 -59.96
N GLU A 601 1.01 5.01 -59.71
CA GLU A 601 0.72 6.04 -60.72
C GLU A 601 2.01 6.61 -61.31
N MET A 602 2.97 7.01 -60.47
CA MET A 602 4.24 7.56 -60.96
C MET A 602 5.05 6.52 -61.75
N ASN A 603 5.05 5.25 -61.33
CA ASN A 603 5.73 4.18 -62.04
C ASN A 603 5.12 3.96 -63.44
N GLU A 604 3.79 3.93 -63.55
CA GLU A 604 3.08 3.81 -64.82
C GLU A 604 3.34 5.01 -65.74
N LEU A 605 3.36 6.23 -65.20
CA LEU A 605 3.71 7.43 -65.96
C LEU A 605 5.13 7.32 -66.56
N LEU A 606 6.12 6.92 -65.76
CA LEU A 606 7.51 6.76 -66.20
C LEU A 606 7.65 5.66 -67.26
N GLU A 607 6.95 4.54 -67.11
CA GLU A 607 6.92 3.45 -68.10
C GLU A 607 6.30 3.89 -69.44
N ASN A 608 5.32 4.79 -69.39
CA ASN A 608 4.65 5.35 -70.56
C ASN A 608 5.36 6.58 -71.17
N GLY A 609 6.61 6.85 -70.76
CA GLY A 609 7.44 7.89 -71.35
C GLY A 609 7.16 9.30 -70.85
N TYR A 610 6.64 9.44 -69.62
CA TYR A 610 6.45 10.73 -68.96
C TYR A 610 7.75 11.55 -68.92
N GLU A 611 7.67 12.77 -69.45
CA GLU A 611 8.78 13.72 -69.45
C GLU A 611 8.78 14.53 -68.15
N LEU A 612 9.90 14.48 -67.42
CA LEU A 612 9.99 15.07 -66.09
C LEU A 612 9.84 16.60 -66.12
N PRO A 613 9.04 17.17 -65.20
CA PRO A 613 9.03 18.62 -64.93
C PRO A 613 10.29 19.04 -64.16
N ASP A 614 10.43 20.36 -63.95
CA ASP A 614 11.45 20.90 -63.03
C ASP A 614 11.18 20.46 -61.59
N ALA A 615 9.88 20.38 -61.22
CA ALA A 615 9.46 19.94 -59.89
C ALA A 615 8.12 19.21 -59.89
N ILE A 616 7.98 18.24 -58.98
CA ILE A 616 6.73 17.58 -58.61
C ILE A 616 6.37 18.00 -57.18
N VAL A 617 5.22 18.66 -57.02
CA VAL A 617 4.68 19.06 -55.72
C VAL A 617 3.65 18.04 -55.28
N CYS A 618 3.91 17.31 -54.20
CA CYS A 618 2.96 16.35 -53.65
C CYS A 618 2.15 16.99 -52.53
N ALA A 619 0.85 16.69 -52.48
CA ALA A 619 -0.03 17.24 -51.47
C ALA A 619 0.31 16.74 -50.06
N ASN A 620 1.00 15.61 -49.89
CA ASN A 620 1.56 15.17 -48.61
C ASN A 620 2.88 14.38 -48.76
N ASP A 621 3.53 14.11 -47.64
CA ASP A 621 4.81 13.41 -47.58
C ASP A 621 4.72 11.94 -47.99
N SER A 622 3.68 11.21 -47.59
CA SER A 622 3.51 9.80 -47.96
C SER A 622 3.50 9.62 -49.48
N MET A 623 2.78 10.48 -50.21
CA MET A 623 2.81 10.47 -51.68
C MET A 623 4.17 10.91 -52.23
N ALA A 624 4.80 11.93 -51.64
CA ALA A 624 6.13 12.38 -52.05
C ALA A 624 7.16 11.26 -51.97
N ILE A 625 7.16 10.48 -50.88
CA ILE A 625 8.03 9.31 -50.72
C ILE A 625 7.75 8.29 -51.82
N GLY A 626 6.48 7.98 -52.10
CA GLY A 626 6.09 7.07 -53.18
C GLY A 626 6.58 7.52 -54.56
N VAL A 627 6.44 8.81 -54.87
CA VAL A 627 6.96 9.43 -56.10
C VAL A 627 8.49 9.33 -56.16
N MET A 628 9.19 9.64 -55.06
CA MET A 628 10.65 9.55 -54.98
C MET A 628 11.15 8.12 -55.19
N ASP A 629 10.46 7.13 -54.62
CA ASP A 629 10.81 5.71 -54.79
C ASP A 629 10.62 5.24 -56.24
N ALA A 630 9.54 5.67 -56.90
CA ALA A 630 9.31 5.38 -58.31
C ALA A 630 10.39 6.01 -59.20
N LEU A 631 10.72 7.29 -58.97
CA LEU A 631 11.79 8.00 -59.68
C LEU A 631 13.15 7.31 -59.53
N LYS A 632 13.53 6.94 -58.30
CA LYS A 632 14.78 6.22 -58.02
C LYS A 632 14.83 4.86 -58.72
N ARG A 633 13.72 4.12 -58.73
CA ARG A 633 13.63 2.82 -59.42
C ARG A 633 13.88 2.92 -60.92
N HIS A 634 13.53 4.06 -61.53
CA HIS A 634 13.79 4.38 -62.93
C HIS A 634 15.10 5.17 -63.16
N GLY A 635 15.99 5.18 -62.16
CA GLY A 635 17.33 5.79 -62.25
C GLY A 635 17.32 7.32 -62.35
N LYS A 636 16.22 7.99 -61.96
CA LYS A 636 16.12 9.45 -61.93
C LYS A 636 16.72 9.99 -60.64
N ARG A 637 17.48 11.09 -60.73
CA ARG A 637 18.14 11.72 -59.60
C ARG A 637 17.28 12.85 -59.03
N ILE A 638 17.27 12.94 -57.71
CA ILE A 638 16.55 13.95 -56.95
C ILE A 638 17.60 14.62 -56.06
N PRO A 639 17.77 15.95 -56.11
CA PRO A 639 16.99 16.94 -56.87
C PRO A 639 17.46 17.19 -58.32
N GLU A 640 18.54 16.56 -58.79
CA GLU A 640 19.25 17.02 -60.01
C GLU A 640 18.47 16.88 -61.32
N ASP A 641 17.61 15.86 -61.45
CA ASP A 641 16.77 15.67 -62.63
C ASP A 641 15.34 16.16 -62.40
N VAL A 642 14.86 16.17 -61.15
CA VAL A 642 13.54 16.68 -60.75
C VAL A 642 13.52 16.96 -59.24
N ILE A 643 12.94 18.09 -58.84
CA ILE A 643 12.68 18.41 -57.43
C ILE A 643 11.40 17.69 -56.97
N VAL A 644 11.40 17.14 -55.76
CA VAL A 644 10.17 16.59 -55.15
C VAL A 644 9.94 17.24 -53.79
N THR A 645 8.71 17.72 -53.56
CA THR A 645 8.28 18.29 -52.28
C THR A 645 7.06 17.58 -51.74
N GLY A 646 6.96 17.52 -50.41
CA GLY A 646 5.80 17.02 -49.70
C GLY A 646 5.19 18.07 -48.77
N PHE A 647 4.31 17.59 -47.90
CA PHE A 647 3.62 18.37 -46.88
C PHE A 647 3.24 17.43 -45.71
N ASP A 648 3.12 17.95 -44.49
CA ASP A 648 2.78 17.29 -43.22
C ASP A 648 3.98 17.08 -42.28
N GLY A 649 5.20 16.93 -42.80
CA GLY A 649 6.41 16.84 -42.00
C GLY A 649 6.57 15.51 -41.26
N ILE A 650 6.10 14.41 -41.87
CA ILE A 650 6.05 13.09 -41.23
C ILE A 650 7.46 12.58 -40.93
N TRP A 651 7.56 11.75 -39.91
CA TRP A 651 8.85 11.26 -39.41
C TRP A 651 9.63 10.50 -40.49
N GLN A 652 8.95 9.73 -41.34
CA GLN A 652 9.56 8.96 -42.44
C GLN A 652 10.28 9.84 -43.47
N GLY A 653 9.77 11.06 -43.73
CA GLY A 653 10.39 12.00 -44.67
C GLY A 653 11.78 12.47 -44.24
N GLN A 654 12.07 12.45 -42.93
CA GLN A 654 13.36 12.86 -42.35
C GLN A 654 14.48 11.83 -42.59
N PHE A 655 14.14 10.58 -42.92
CA PHE A 655 15.08 9.47 -43.13
C PHE A 655 15.12 8.98 -44.58
N ASN A 656 14.40 9.62 -45.48
CA ASN A 656 14.46 9.30 -46.91
C ASN A 656 15.80 9.75 -47.52
N ASP A 657 16.28 9.08 -48.57
CA ASP A 657 17.45 9.52 -49.35
C ASP A 657 17.03 9.89 -50.78
N PRO A 658 17.06 11.17 -51.19
CA PRO A 658 17.42 12.34 -50.38
C PRO A 658 16.35 12.67 -49.32
N VAL A 659 16.74 13.39 -48.26
CA VAL A 659 15.81 13.85 -47.21
C VAL A 659 14.76 14.77 -47.81
N LEU A 660 13.50 14.50 -47.51
CA LEU A 660 12.35 15.16 -48.14
C LEU A 660 12.21 16.62 -47.68
N THR A 661 12.05 17.51 -48.65
CA THR A 661 11.62 18.90 -48.45
C THR A 661 10.12 18.92 -48.27
N THR A 662 9.66 19.46 -47.15
CA THR A 662 8.26 19.36 -46.70
C THR A 662 7.86 20.57 -45.85
N CYS A 663 6.61 20.64 -45.38
CA CYS A 663 6.16 21.60 -44.37
C CYS A 663 5.84 20.84 -43.08
N GLU A 664 6.32 21.33 -41.94
CA GLU A 664 6.00 20.80 -40.61
C GLU A 664 5.23 21.82 -39.76
N LEU A 665 4.50 21.36 -38.76
CA LEU A 665 3.85 22.24 -37.77
C LEU A 665 4.88 23.11 -37.05
N ASP A 666 4.55 24.40 -36.82
CA ASP A 666 5.34 25.24 -35.93
C ASP A 666 5.04 24.89 -34.47
N TYR A 667 5.70 23.84 -34.00
CA TYR A 667 5.56 23.32 -32.64
C TYR A 667 5.84 24.36 -31.54
N LYS A 668 6.52 25.48 -31.84
CA LYS A 668 6.79 26.54 -30.85
C LYS A 668 5.54 27.37 -30.54
N GLN A 669 4.67 27.59 -31.51
CA GLN A 669 3.44 28.37 -31.34
C GLN A 669 2.41 27.64 -30.47
N ILE A 670 2.44 26.30 -30.45
CA ILE A 670 1.48 25.46 -29.72
C ILE A 670 1.43 25.82 -28.21
N PRO A 671 2.54 25.68 -27.44
CA PRO A 671 2.53 25.99 -26.01
C PRO A 671 2.23 27.47 -25.73
N GLU A 672 2.72 28.39 -26.57
CA GLU A 672 2.51 29.83 -26.43
C GLU A 672 1.01 30.20 -26.50
N GLN A 673 0.29 29.68 -27.51
CA GLN A 673 -1.13 29.93 -27.67
C GLN A 673 -1.95 29.30 -26.53
N ILE A 674 -1.64 28.07 -26.13
CA ILE A 674 -2.36 27.40 -25.02
C ILE A 674 -2.17 28.15 -23.71
N LEU A 675 -0.94 28.51 -23.34
CA LEU A 675 -0.66 29.28 -22.13
C LEU A 675 -1.27 30.67 -22.16
N LYS A 676 -1.33 31.32 -23.33
CA LYS A 676 -2.04 32.59 -23.50
C LYS A 676 -3.52 32.43 -23.17
N ARG A 677 -4.20 31.42 -23.70
CA ARG A 677 -5.64 31.21 -23.46
C ARG A 677 -5.96 30.80 -22.02
N ILE A 678 -5.11 30.00 -21.40
CA ILE A 678 -5.23 29.68 -19.97
C ILE A 678 -5.15 30.96 -19.13
N ARG A 679 -4.19 31.86 -19.42
CA ARG A 679 -4.05 33.15 -18.72
C ARG A 679 -5.24 34.07 -18.96
N GLU A 680 -5.63 34.30 -20.21
CA GLU A 680 -6.78 35.15 -20.56
C GLU A 680 -8.07 34.65 -19.89
N TRP A 681 -8.28 33.34 -19.86
CA TRP A 681 -9.45 32.75 -19.19
C TRP A 681 -9.43 32.96 -17.68
N ASN A 682 -8.26 32.79 -17.04
CA ASN A 682 -8.09 33.04 -15.60
C ASN A 682 -8.26 34.52 -15.24
N ASP A 683 -7.91 35.43 -16.15
CA ASP A 683 -8.12 36.88 -16.03
C ASP A 683 -9.58 37.29 -16.32
N GLY A 684 -10.46 36.34 -16.64
CA GLY A 684 -11.88 36.57 -16.93
C GLY A 684 -12.18 37.09 -18.34
N ILE A 685 -11.17 37.11 -19.23
CA ILE A 685 -11.32 37.50 -20.62
C ILE A 685 -11.86 36.31 -21.41
N LYS A 686 -13.19 36.24 -21.55
CA LYS A 686 -13.89 35.18 -22.31
C LYS A 686 -14.43 35.73 -23.62
N ASN A 687 -13.97 35.16 -24.74
CA ASN A 687 -14.50 35.47 -26.06
C ASN A 687 -15.29 34.26 -26.57
N GLU A 688 -16.58 34.45 -26.85
CA GLU A 688 -17.50 33.38 -27.28
C GLU A 688 -17.14 32.78 -28.65
N ASN A 689 -16.37 33.51 -29.47
CA ASN A 689 -15.93 33.07 -30.79
C ASN A 689 -14.39 33.04 -30.91
N ASP A 690 -13.70 32.73 -29.82
CA ASP A 690 -12.24 32.68 -29.84
C ASP A 690 -11.72 31.56 -30.75
N SER A 691 -10.81 31.92 -31.65
CA SER A 691 -10.15 30.96 -32.52
C SER A 691 -8.70 31.35 -32.82
N PHE A 692 -7.88 30.36 -33.15
CA PHE A 692 -6.51 30.59 -33.60
C PHE A 692 -6.06 29.50 -34.57
N LEU A 693 -5.13 29.85 -35.45
CA LEU A 693 -4.50 28.92 -36.37
C LEU A 693 -3.07 28.64 -35.93
N ILE A 694 -2.66 27.37 -36.00
CA ILE A 694 -1.27 26.97 -35.80
C ILE A 694 -0.59 26.90 -37.16
N PRO A 695 0.43 27.72 -37.43
CA PRO A 695 1.05 27.77 -38.73
C PRO A 695 1.90 26.53 -39.00
N TYR A 696 1.92 26.09 -40.25
CA TYR A 696 3.00 25.24 -40.77
C TYR A 696 4.16 26.11 -41.23
N LYS A 697 5.38 25.56 -41.19
CA LYS A 697 6.59 26.20 -41.71
C LYS A 697 7.26 25.28 -42.75
N PRO A 698 7.78 25.84 -43.86
CA PRO A 698 8.58 25.09 -44.81
C PRO A 698 9.90 24.60 -44.20
N MET A 699 10.26 23.36 -44.51
CA MET A 699 11.49 22.67 -44.15
C MET A 699 12.25 22.31 -45.42
N HIS A 700 13.18 23.18 -45.81
CA HIS A 700 13.98 23.01 -47.02
C HIS A 700 15.11 22.00 -46.77
N MET A 701 15.06 20.87 -47.48
CA MET A 701 15.96 19.73 -47.27
C MET A 701 16.71 19.37 -48.56
N GLN A 702 17.03 18.09 -48.74
CA GLN A 702 17.88 17.62 -49.83
C GLN A 702 17.09 17.41 -51.13
N SER A 703 15.80 17.06 -51.05
CA SER A 703 14.98 16.79 -52.26
C SER A 703 14.68 18.03 -53.12
N CYS A 704 14.94 19.25 -52.61
CA CYS A 704 14.98 20.48 -53.39
C CYS A 704 16.41 21.02 -53.59
N GLY A 705 17.43 20.42 -52.98
CA GLY A 705 18.83 20.84 -53.11
C GLY A 705 19.29 21.97 -52.18
N CYS A 706 18.44 22.47 -51.28
CA CYS A 706 18.83 23.49 -50.31
C CYS A 706 19.82 22.99 -49.24
N LYS A 707 19.78 21.69 -48.92
CA LYS A 707 20.74 21.02 -48.03
C LYS A 707 21.59 20.03 -48.81
N LYS A 708 22.89 19.98 -48.52
CA LYS A 708 23.81 19.04 -49.17
C LYS A 708 23.67 17.63 -48.61
N ARG A 709 23.99 16.62 -49.44
CA ARG A 709 23.99 15.21 -49.05
C ARG A 709 24.94 14.89 -47.90
N ASP A 710 26.13 15.50 -47.89
CA ASP A 710 27.19 15.24 -46.91
C ASP A 710 26.93 15.84 -45.52
N GLU A 711 25.89 16.68 -45.38
CA GLU A 711 25.56 17.35 -44.12
C GLU A 711 24.69 16.50 -43.18
N PHE A 712 24.23 15.31 -43.61
CA PHE A 712 23.30 14.49 -42.83
C PHE A 712 24.01 13.35 -42.08
N PRO A 713 23.80 13.21 -40.75
CA PRO A 713 24.51 12.25 -39.92
C PRO A 713 23.89 10.84 -40.01
N TRP A 714 23.96 10.21 -41.18
CA TRP A 714 23.36 8.89 -41.45
C TRP A 714 23.79 7.81 -40.46
N SER A 715 25.08 7.78 -40.09
CA SER A 715 25.59 6.82 -39.09
C SER A 715 24.86 6.95 -37.75
N LYS A 716 24.69 8.17 -37.25
CA LYS A 716 24.00 8.45 -35.99
C LYS A 716 22.52 8.06 -36.04
N ILE A 717 21.86 8.28 -37.18
CA ILE A 717 20.47 7.89 -37.39
C ILE A 717 20.32 6.38 -37.35
N VAL A 718 21.16 5.66 -38.10
CA VAL A 718 21.15 4.19 -38.12
C VAL A 718 21.41 3.62 -36.73
N ASP A 719 22.33 4.20 -35.96
CA ASP A 719 22.59 3.78 -34.58
C ASP A 719 21.35 3.94 -33.69
N VAL A 720 20.66 5.10 -33.76
CA VAL A 720 19.42 5.35 -32.99
C VAL A 720 18.31 4.38 -33.39
N LEU A 721 18.08 4.18 -34.69
CA LEU A 721 17.06 3.25 -35.19
C LEU A 721 17.38 1.80 -34.78
N ALA A 722 18.65 1.40 -34.80
CA ALA A 722 19.08 0.08 -34.37
C ALA A 722 18.84 -0.13 -32.87
N GLU A 723 19.16 0.88 -32.04
CA GLU A 723 18.89 0.84 -30.59
C GLU A 723 17.39 0.76 -30.28
N GLU A 724 16.56 1.59 -30.93
CA GLU A 724 15.11 1.58 -30.75
C GLU A 724 14.48 0.27 -31.21
N ASN A 725 14.92 -0.28 -32.34
CA ASN A 725 14.44 -1.56 -32.85
C ASN A 725 14.86 -2.73 -31.94
N GLN A 726 16.11 -2.72 -31.44
CA GLN A 726 16.56 -3.73 -30.49
C GLN A 726 15.77 -3.67 -29.18
N ASP A 727 15.48 -2.47 -28.69
CA ASP A 727 14.65 -2.27 -27.51
C ASP A 727 13.20 -2.72 -27.74
N SER A 728 12.59 -2.37 -28.87
CA SER A 728 11.26 -2.84 -29.28
C SER A 728 11.18 -4.37 -29.31
N PHE A 729 12.16 -5.03 -29.94
CA PHE A 729 12.22 -6.48 -30.01
C PHE A 729 12.34 -7.13 -28.62
N ARG A 730 13.21 -6.61 -27.74
CA ARG A 730 13.34 -7.09 -26.36
C ARG A 730 12.05 -6.91 -25.57
N HIS A 731 11.39 -5.75 -25.75
CA HIS A 731 10.12 -5.45 -25.11
C HIS A 731 9.05 -6.48 -25.51
N MET A 732 8.91 -6.75 -26.81
CA MET A 732 7.96 -7.71 -27.35
C MET A 732 8.16 -9.14 -26.84
N LEU A 733 9.40 -9.62 -26.74
CA LEU A 733 9.69 -10.95 -26.18
C LEU A 733 9.24 -11.09 -24.73
N GLU A 734 9.46 -10.07 -23.92
CA GLU A 734 9.08 -10.09 -22.50
C GLU A 734 7.58 -9.93 -22.29
N MET A 735 6.92 -9.20 -23.18
CA MET A 735 5.46 -9.15 -23.23
C MET A 735 4.86 -10.53 -23.49
N GLY A 736 5.43 -11.31 -24.42
CA GLY A 736 5.02 -12.70 -24.63
C GLY A 736 5.17 -13.57 -23.37
N ARG A 737 6.30 -13.44 -22.65
CA ARG A 737 6.53 -14.14 -21.38
C ARG A 737 5.54 -13.68 -20.29
N PHE A 738 5.26 -12.39 -20.23
CA PHE A 738 4.31 -11.81 -19.30
C PHE A 738 2.90 -12.36 -19.52
N VAL A 739 2.37 -12.29 -20.74
CA VAL A 739 1.03 -12.82 -21.06
C VAL A 739 0.91 -14.29 -20.67
N SER A 740 1.93 -15.10 -20.98
CA SER A 740 1.94 -16.52 -20.62
C SER A 740 1.85 -16.78 -19.11
N ARG A 741 2.48 -15.94 -18.26
CA ARG A 741 2.37 -16.02 -16.80
C ARG A 741 1.01 -15.54 -16.29
N MET A 742 0.44 -14.53 -16.93
CA MET A 742 -0.86 -13.98 -16.55
C MET A 742 -2.01 -14.92 -16.89
N THR A 743 -1.94 -15.64 -18.02
CA THR A 743 -2.97 -16.61 -18.42
C THR A 743 -3.08 -17.79 -17.45
N SER A 744 -2.03 -18.08 -16.69
CA SER A 744 -2.06 -19.10 -15.63
C SER A 744 -2.52 -18.56 -14.27
N SER A 745 -2.71 -17.25 -14.11
CA SER A 745 -3.14 -16.66 -12.84
C SER A 745 -4.64 -16.91 -12.60
N GLU A 746 -5.01 -17.35 -11.40
CA GLU A 746 -6.40 -17.65 -11.03
C GLU A 746 -7.16 -16.41 -10.53
N ASN A 747 -6.43 -15.39 -10.08
CA ASN A 747 -6.99 -14.18 -9.50
C ASN A 747 -6.12 -12.94 -9.75
N LEU A 748 -6.69 -11.75 -9.49
CA LEU A 748 -6.02 -10.46 -9.69
C LEU A 748 -4.79 -10.26 -8.79
N ASP A 749 -4.78 -10.86 -7.59
CA ASP A 749 -3.66 -10.75 -6.65
C ASP A 749 -2.45 -11.56 -7.14
N GLU A 750 -2.67 -12.77 -7.65
CA GLU A 750 -1.62 -13.59 -8.28
C GLU A 750 -1.10 -12.94 -9.57
N ALA A 751 -2.00 -12.35 -10.35
CA ALA A 751 -1.66 -11.54 -11.51
C ALA A 751 -0.77 -10.34 -11.14
N ALA A 752 -1.05 -9.67 -10.01
CA ALA A 752 -0.22 -8.60 -9.46
C ALA A 752 1.18 -9.10 -9.04
N ASP A 753 1.24 -10.22 -8.34
CA ASP A 753 2.50 -10.85 -7.92
C ASP A 753 3.35 -11.26 -9.12
N ASN A 754 2.74 -11.73 -10.21
CA ASN A 754 3.46 -12.08 -11.43
C ASN A 754 4.03 -10.86 -12.16
N LEU A 755 3.36 -9.70 -12.06
CA LEU A 755 3.76 -8.45 -12.71
C LEU A 755 5.10 -7.93 -12.19
N GLN A 756 5.47 -8.26 -10.94
CA GLN A 756 6.73 -7.83 -10.33
C GLN A 756 7.97 -8.26 -11.14
N ASN A 757 7.88 -9.41 -11.81
CA ASN A 757 8.99 -9.98 -12.61
C ASN A 757 9.23 -9.21 -13.92
N SER A 758 8.32 -8.31 -14.28
CA SER A 758 8.35 -7.51 -15.50
C SER A 758 8.51 -6.00 -15.22
N ILE A 759 8.80 -5.61 -13.98
CA ILE A 759 8.95 -4.20 -13.55
C ILE A 759 9.99 -3.45 -14.36
N TRP A 760 11.11 -4.09 -14.67
CA TRP A 760 12.21 -3.46 -15.38
C TRP A 760 11.82 -3.00 -16.80
N MET A 761 10.72 -3.52 -17.36
CA MET A 761 10.17 -3.07 -18.63
C MET A 761 9.58 -1.65 -18.50
N TRP A 762 9.06 -1.29 -17.32
CA TRP A 762 8.47 0.00 -17.01
C TRP A 762 9.56 1.03 -16.79
N ARG A 763 9.84 1.83 -17.82
CA ARG A 763 10.79 2.97 -17.74
C ARG A 763 10.10 4.28 -17.34
N SER A 764 8.91 4.21 -16.76
CA SER A 764 8.16 5.37 -16.28
C SER A 764 8.57 5.71 -14.83
N GLN A 765 8.36 6.96 -14.44
CA GLN A 765 8.60 7.42 -13.07
C GLN A 765 7.46 7.07 -12.13
N TYR A 766 6.26 6.91 -12.68
CA TYR A 766 5.06 6.49 -11.98
C TYR A 766 4.30 5.48 -12.82
N TYR A 767 3.60 4.59 -12.13
CA TYR A 767 2.70 3.64 -12.74
C TYR A 767 1.54 3.27 -11.82
N PHE A 768 0.40 3.04 -12.44
CA PHE A 768 -0.82 2.59 -11.78
C PHE A 768 -1.69 1.81 -12.75
N VAL A 769 -2.12 0.62 -12.34
CA VAL A 769 -3.12 -0.19 -13.04
C VAL A 769 -4.30 -0.35 -12.09
N GLY A 770 -5.36 0.43 -12.31
CA GLY A 770 -6.56 0.41 -11.49
C GLY A 770 -7.67 -0.39 -12.17
N ILE A 771 -8.18 -1.42 -11.48
CA ILE A 771 -9.36 -2.19 -11.89
C ILE A 771 -10.54 -1.75 -11.04
N VAL A 772 -11.64 -1.36 -11.67
CA VAL A 772 -12.86 -0.96 -10.98
C VAL A 772 -13.68 -2.23 -10.68
N GLU A 773 -13.92 -2.51 -9.40
CA GLU A 773 -14.79 -3.58 -8.91
C GLU A 773 -16.23 -3.03 -8.67
N PRO A 774 -17.28 -3.89 -8.66
CA PRO A 774 -18.69 -3.47 -8.62
C PRO A 774 -19.14 -2.65 -7.40
N ASP A 775 -18.33 -2.61 -6.34
CA ASP A 775 -18.55 -1.87 -5.09
C ASP A 775 -17.89 -0.48 -5.11
N GLU A 776 -17.60 0.06 -6.30
CA GLU A 776 -16.83 1.29 -6.52
C GLU A 776 -15.41 1.25 -5.93
N CYS A 777 -14.90 0.06 -5.62
CA CYS A 777 -13.52 -0.16 -5.22
C CYS A 777 -12.61 -0.12 -6.45
N CYS A 778 -11.52 0.65 -6.37
CA CYS A 778 -10.44 0.54 -7.35
C CYS A 778 -9.38 -0.42 -6.79
N HIS A 779 -9.29 -1.62 -7.36
CA HIS A 779 -8.26 -2.59 -7.06
C HIS A 779 -7.02 -2.31 -7.93
N SER A 780 -5.91 -1.93 -7.33
CA SER A 780 -4.65 -1.85 -8.07
C SER A 780 -4.05 -3.24 -8.30
N ILE A 781 -3.88 -3.62 -9.55
CA ILE A 781 -3.01 -4.77 -9.87
C ILE A 781 -1.55 -4.38 -9.63
N PHE A 782 -1.19 -3.13 -9.91
CA PHE A 782 0.19 -2.69 -9.85
C PHE A 782 0.29 -1.17 -9.67
N HIS A 783 1.06 -0.69 -8.69
CA HIS A 783 1.29 0.74 -8.53
C HIS A 783 2.64 1.06 -7.89
N GLY A 784 3.24 2.20 -8.21
CA GLY A 784 4.58 2.53 -7.71
C GLY A 784 5.26 3.73 -8.36
N ARG A 785 6.48 4.02 -7.87
CA ARG A 785 7.30 5.18 -8.27
C ARG A 785 8.78 4.83 -8.34
N ALA A 786 9.50 5.44 -9.29
CA ALA A 786 10.96 5.37 -9.40
C ALA A 786 11.52 3.93 -9.31
N ASN A 787 10.93 3.00 -10.08
CA ASN A 787 11.24 1.56 -10.07
C ASN A 787 10.98 0.83 -8.74
N LYS A 788 10.28 1.45 -7.78
CA LYS A 788 9.77 0.81 -6.57
C LYS A 788 8.28 0.56 -6.73
N TYR A 789 7.87 -0.67 -6.49
CA TYR A 789 6.47 -1.07 -6.56
C TYR A 789 5.90 -1.20 -5.16
N THR A 790 4.59 -1.06 -5.09
CA THR A 790 3.78 -1.41 -3.94
C THR A 790 2.91 -2.59 -4.34
N PHE A 791 2.66 -3.51 -3.41
CA PHE A 791 1.80 -4.67 -3.63
C PHE A 791 0.38 -4.27 -4.01
N ALA A 792 -0.39 -5.20 -4.58
CA ALA A 792 -1.81 -4.98 -4.87
C ALA A 792 -2.54 -4.43 -3.64
N GLN A 793 -3.31 -3.36 -3.86
CA GLN A 793 -4.08 -2.67 -2.85
C GLN A 793 -5.47 -2.40 -3.37
N LYS A 794 -6.44 -2.46 -2.46
CA LYS A 794 -7.81 -2.04 -2.72
C LYS A 794 -8.01 -0.62 -2.22
N PHE A 795 -8.47 0.25 -3.09
CA PHE A 795 -8.74 1.65 -2.80
C PHE A 795 -10.24 1.89 -2.86
N TYR A 796 -10.83 2.08 -1.68
CA TYR A 796 -12.24 2.41 -1.55
C TYR A 796 -12.42 3.93 -1.53
N ARG A 797 -13.40 4.44 -2.29
CA ARG A 797 -13.81 5.87 -2.29
C ARG A 797 -12.67 6.86 -2.55
N MET A 798 -11.84 6.61 -3.56
CA MET A 798 -10.74 7.53 -3.91
C MET A 798 -11.27 8.91 -4.32
N LYS A 799 -10.75 9.98 -3.69
CA LYS A 799 -11.01 11.38 -4.09
C LYS A 799 -10.55 11.68 -5.52
N TYR A 800 -9.43 11.07 -5.92
CA TYR A 800 -8.76 11.28 -7.21
C TYR A 800 -8.64 9.95 -7.98
N PRO A 801 -8.45 9.96 -9.30
CA PRO A 801 -8.40 8.73 -10.10
C PRO A 801 -7.08 7.94 -9.96
N MET A 802 -6.16 8.32 -9.07
CA MET A 802 -4.93 7.55 -8.86
C MET A 802 -4.35 7.81 -7.46
N PRO A 803 -3.63 6.84 -6.87
CA PRO A 803 -2.91 7.06 -5.62
C PRO A 803 -1.77 8.05 -5.83
N ASP A 804 -1.28 8.65 -4.74
CA ASP A 804 -0.21 9.67 -4.77
C ASP A 804 -0.53 10.94 -5.57
N TYR A 805 -1.80 11.20 -5.94
CA TYR A 805 -2.21 12.35 -6.77
C TYR A 805 -1.63 13.69 -6.27
N ASP A 806 -1.77 13.95 -4.97
CA ASP A 806 -1.22 15.16 -4.32
C ASP A 806 0.31 15.27 -4.34
N ILE A 807 1.01 14.14 -4.44
CA ILE A 807 2.48 14.12 -4.59
C ILE A 807 2.83 14.41 -6.04
N ILE A 808 2.12 13.79 -6.99
CA ILE A 808 2.37 13.97 -8.43
C ILE A 808 2.17 15.43 -8.82
N LEU A 809 1.11 16.08 -8.33
CA LEU A 809 0.81 17.49 -8.58
C LEU A 809 1.72 18.48 -7.81
N SER A 810 2.61 18.02 -6.93
CA SER A 810 3.52 18.94 -6.23
C SER A 810 4.53 19.57 -7.20
N LYS A 811 5.01 20.78 -6.88
CA LYS A 811 6.05 21.47 -7.67
C LYS A 811 7.41 20.76 -7.63
N ASP A 812 7.68 19.97 -6.59
CA ASP A 812 8.91 19.18 -6.45
C ASP A 812 8.86 17.83 -7.19
N SER A 813 7.70 17.46 -7.75
CA SER A 813 7.53 16.22 -8.50
C SER A 813 8.26 16.29 -9.85
N ASN A 814 8.98 15.23 -10.19
CA ASN A 814 9.67 15.11 -11.47
C ASN A 814 8.77 14.61 -12.62
N ILE A 815 7.49 14.34 -12.33
CA ILE A 815 6.51 13.87 -13.32
C ILE A 815 5.88 15.09 -14.00
N ASN A 816 6.00 15.18 -15.32
CA ASN A 816 5.46 16.28 -16.13
C ASN A 816 4.39 15.82 -17.12
N VAL A 817 4.36 14.52 -17.43
CA VAL A 817 3.38 13.94 -18.35
C VAL A 817 2.77 12.70 -17.71
N LEU A 818 1.45 12.61 -17.74
CA LEU A 818 0.65 11.43 -17.39
C LEU A 818 -0.04 10.90 -18.65
N LEU A 819 0.07 9.60 -18.90
CA LEU A 819 -0.62 8.93 -20.00
C LEU A 819 -1.70 8.02 -19.39
N PHE A 820 -2.95 8.18 -19.82
CA PHE A 820 -4.11 7.41 -19.38
C PHE A 820 -4.67 6.59 -20.53
N LYS A 821 -4.94 5.30 -20.28
CA LYS A 821 -5.59 4.41 -21.24
C LYS A 821 -6.57 3.48 -20.53
N GLN A 822 -7.76 3.32 -21.10
CA GLN A 822 -8.79 2.45 -20.55
C GLN A 822 -8.43 0.96 -20.73
N ILE A 823 -8.80 0.15 -19.74
CA ILE A 823 -8.75 -1.32 -19.76
C ILE A 823 -10.21 -1.80 -19.89
N ARG A 824 -10.53 -2.54 -20.95
CA ARG A 824 -11.90 -2.93 -21.28
C ARG A 824 -12.00 -4.14 -22.21
N SER A 825 -13.16 -4.76 -22.23
CA SER A 825 -13.63 -5.64 -23.30
C SER A 825 -14.55 -4.86 -24.25
N ASN A 826 -15.26 -5.57 -25.14
CA ASN A 826 -16.28 -4.97 -25.99
C ASN A 826 -17.57 -4.59 -25.23
N THR A 827 -17.80 -5.18 -24.04
CA THR A 827 -19.08 -5.05 -23.32
C THR A 827 -18.92 -4.53 -21.88
N GLU A 828 -17.69 -4.42 -21.39
CA GLU A 828 -17.41 -4.13 -19.97
C GLU A 828 -16.10 -3.35 -19.86
N SER A 829 -16.07 -2.29 -19.05
CA SER A 829 -14.81 -1.65 -18.63
C SER A 829 -14.29 -2.33 -17.38
N PHE A 830 -13.00 -2.65 -17.39
CA PHE A 830 -12.33 -3.19 -16.21
C PHE A 830 -11.63 -2.10 -15.42
N GLY A 831 -11.34 -0.94 -16.01
CA GLY A 831 -10.63 0.15 -15.34
C GLY A 831 -9.69 0.87 -16.29
N TYR A 832 -8.49 1.24 -15.84
CA TYR A 832 -7.53 2.03 -16.62
C TYR A 832 -6.08 1.87 -16.12
N VAL A 833 -5.14 2.20 -17.00
CA VAL A 833 -3.70 2.28 -16.71
C VAL A 833 -3.22 3.73 -16.81
N VAL A 834 -2.29 4.09 -15.93
CA VAL A 834 -1.67 5.41 -15.85
C VAL A 834 -0.15 5.28 -15.77
N ASN A 835 0.57 5.96 -16.65
CA ASN A 835 2.03 6.09 -16.57
C ASN A 835 2.45 7.55 -16.43
N GLY A 836 3.35 7.84 -15.49
CA GLY A 836 3.94 9.15 -15.32
C GLY A 836 5.40 9.22 -15.79
N TYR A 837 5.75 10.28 -16.51
CA TYR A 837 7.08 10.51 -17.06
C TYR A 837 7.53 11.97 -16.81
N SER A 838 8.84 12.19 -16.70
CA SER A 838 9.41 13.55 -16.75
C SER A 838 9.34 14.14 -18.15
N SER A 839 9.49 13.28 -19.14
CA SER A 839 9.38 13.61 -20.55
C SER A 839 9.06 12.35 -21.33
N VAL A 840 8.32 12.50 -22.41
CA VAL A 840 7.81 11.41 -23.23
C VAL A 840 8.38 11.54 -24.64
N SER A 841 9.00 10.46 -25.14
CA SER A 841 9.37 10.27 -26.55
C SER A 841 8.37 9.38 -27.27
N MET A 842 8.42 9.31 -28.61
CA MET A 842 7.64 8.34 -29.41
C MET A 842 7.81 6.91 -28.87
N ARG A 843 9.05 6.48 -28.61
CA ARG A 843 9.29 5.15 -28.05
C ARG A 843 8.66 4.96 -26.67
N SER A 844 8.67 5.96 -25.79
CA SER A 844 7.99 5.88 -24.48
C SER A 844 6.48 5.70 -24.62
N GLN A 845 5.88 6.34 -25.62
CA GLN A 845 4.45 6.26 -25.92
C GLN A 845 4.09 4.90 -26.50
N GLN A 846 4.86 4.44 -27.48
CA GLN A 846 4.71 3.09 -28.04
C GLN A 846 4.76 2.02 -26.94
N ARG A 847 5.69 2.13 -25.98
CA ARG A 847 5.73 1.22 -24.82
C ARG A 847 4.45 1.30 -23.99
N PHE A 848 3.95 2.50 -23.72
CA PHE A 848 2.72 2.67 -22.95
C PHE A 848 1.53 2.02 -23.66
N GLU A 849 1.43 2.20 -24.98
CA GLU A 849 0.39 1.59 -25.80
C GLU A 849 0.49 0.07 -25.79
N GLU A 850 1.69 -0.46 -26.06
CA GLU A 850 2.06 -1.88 -25.93
C GLU A 850 1.59 -2.39 -24.57
N PHE A 851 2.05 -1.81 -23.46
CA PHE A 851 1.65 -2.21 -22.11
C PHE A 851 0.14 -2.21 -21.89
N GLY A 852 -0.56 -1.16 -22.34
CA GLY A 852 -2.01 -1.08 -22.24
C GLY A 852 -2.70 -2.27 -22.90
N HIS A 853 -2.22 -2.70 -24.07
CA HIS A 853 -2.75 -3.89 -24.73
C HIS A 853 -2.48 -5.19 -23.94
N PHE A 854 -1.28 -5.34 -23.34
CA PHE A 854 -0.95 -6.53 -22.54
C PHE A 854 -1.74 -6.62 -21.25
N ILE A 855 -1.83 -5.53 -20.50
CA ILE A 855 -2.63 -5.47 -19.28
C ILE A 855 -4.09 -5.78 -19.62
N ASN A 856 -4.61 -5.21 -20.71
CA ASN A 856 -5.97 -5.48 -21.13
C ASN A 856 -6.19 -6.96 -21.49
N ALA A 857 -5.29 -7.59 -22.26
CA ALA A 857 -5.39 -9.00 -22.59
C ALA A 857 -5.30 -9.91 -21.35
N ALA A 858 -4.40 -9.59 -20.42
CA ALA A 858 -4.22 -10.34 -19.18
C ALA A 858 -5.44 -10.27 -18.26
N VAL A 859 -5.96 -9.06 -18.01
CA VAL A 859 -7.15 -8.85 -17.16
C VAL A 859 -8.37 -9.56 -17.76
N ASN A 860 -8.55 -9.47 -19.08
CA ASN A 860 -9.58 -10.21 -19.79
C ASN A 860 -9.43 -11.73 -19.58
N ALA A 861 -8.22 -12.28 -19.69
CA ALA A 861 -7.98 -13.72 -19.50
C ALA A 861 -8.31 -14.18 -18.07
N VAL A 862 -7.86 -13.45 -17.04
CA VAL A 862 -8.16 -13.76 -15.63
C VAL A 862 -9.65 -13.70 -15.35
N ASN A 863 -10.34 -12.66 -15.85
CA ASN A 863 -11.79 -12.53 -15.66
C ASN A 863 -12.58 -13.64 -16.38
N ASN A 864 -12.15 -14.03 -17.58
CA ASN A 864 -12.77 -15.15 -18.30
C ASN A 864 -12.54 -16.48 -17.58
N ASN A 865 -11.34 -16.75 -17.07
CA ASN A 865 -11.05 -17.95 -16.27
C ASN A 865 -11.90 -18.00 -14.99
N ARG A 866 -12.05 -16.88 -14.28
CA ARG A 866 -12.95 -16.79 -13.11
C ARG A 866 -14.39 -17.11 -13.46
N LYS A 867 -14.93 -16.53 -14.54
CA LYS A 867 -16.30 -16.81 -15.03
C LYS A 867 -16.46 -18.29 -15.40
N LEU A 868 -15.46 -18.92 -16.01
CA LEU A 868 -15.47 -20.34 -16.33
C LEU A 868 -15.52 -21.22 -15.06
N ILE A 869 -14.67 -20.94 -14.07
CA ILE A 869 -14.63 -21.70 -12.80
C ILE A 869 -15.94 -21.55 -12.03
N SER A 870 -16.49 -20.33 -11.92
CA SER A 870 -17.75 -20.11 -11.21
C SER A 870 -18.91 -20.82 -11.88
N THR A 871 -18.96 -20.81 -13.21
CA THR A 871 -19.98 -21.54 -13.99
C THR A 871 -19.83 -23.05 -13.82
N SER A 872 -18.59 -23.56 -13.82
CA SER A 872 -18.31 -24.98 -13.55
C SER A 872 -18.78 -25.40 -12.16
N ARG A 873 -18.48 -24.62 -11.12
CA ARG A 873 -18.94 -24.90 -9.74
C ARG A 873 -20.46 -24.84 -9.61
N ALA A 874 -21.11 -23.85 -10.23
CA ALA A 874 -22.57 -23.77 -10.23
C ALA A 874 -23.22 -24.99 -10.88
N ASN A 875 -22.64 -25.48 -11.99
CA ASN A 875 -23.08 -26.70 -12.66
C ASN A 875 -22.86 -27.96 -11.81
N GLU A 876 -21.75 -28.05 -11.06
CA GLU A 876 -21.49 -29.15 -10.12
C GLU A 876 -22.51 -29.18 -8.99
N ILE A 877 -22.79 -28.04 -8.35
CA ILE A 877 -23.79 -27.91 -7.28
C ILE A 877 -25.18 -28.33 -7.78
N LEU A 878 -25.59 -27.83 -8.95
CA LEU A 878 -26.87 -28.20 -9.59
C LEU A 878 -26.93 -29.69 -9.98
N SER A 879 -25.77 -30.35 -10.18
CA SER A 879 -25.72 -31.77 -10.51
C SER A 879 -25.71 -32.69 -9.29
N GLU A 880 -25.23 -32.24 -8.13
CA GLU A 880 -24.98 -33.07 -6.95
C GLU A 880 -25.89 -32.81 -5.74
N GLN A 881 -26.70 -31.75 -5.73
CA GLN A 881 -27.63 -31.43 -4.65
C GLN A 881 -29.11 -31.56 -5.04
N ASP A 882 -29.97 -31.78 -4.05
CA ASP A 882 -31.43 -31.75 -4.19
C ASP A 882 -31.93 -30.31 -4.07
N PHE A 883 -32.65 -29.84 -5.09
CA PHE A 883 -33.08 -28.45 -5.20
C PHE A 883 -34.00 -27.98 -4.06
N LEU A 884 -34.82 -28.88 -3.49
CA LEU A 884 -35.79 -28.51 -2.46
C LEU A 884 -35.16 -28.40 -1.07
N THR A 885 -34.20 -29.27 -0.76
CA THR A 885 -33.66 -29.45 0.59
C THR A 885 -32.24 -28.93 0.78
N GLY A 886 -31.47 -28.74 -0.29
CA GLY A 886 -30.04 -28.39 -0.22
C GLY A 886 -29.13 -29.52 0.28
N LEU A 887 -29.68 -30.70 0.58
CA LEU A 887 -28.90 -31.91 0.84
C LEU A 887 -28.30 -32.44 -0.47
N TYR A 888 -27.36 -33.40 -0.39
CA TYR A 888 -26.93 -34.11 -1.59
C TYR A 888 -28.11 -34.83 -2.25
N ASN A 889 -28.16 -34.84 -3.57
CA ASN A 889 -29.04 -35.77 -4.28
C ASN A 889 -28.39 -37.17 -4.30
N ARG A 890 -29.10 -38.17 -4.82
CA ARG A 890 -28.59 -39.55 -4.90
C ARG A 890 -27.18 -39.62 -5.53
N ARG A 891 -26.93 -38.91 -6.63
CA ARG A 891 -25.62 -38.89 -7.29
C ARG A 891 -24.54 -38.26 -6.40
N GLY A 892 -24.81 -37.10 -5.83
CA GLY A 892 -23.88 -36.40 -4.93
C GLY A 892 -23.51 -37.24 -3.70
N PHE A 893 -24.48 -37.95 -3.12
CA PHE A 893 -24.25 -38.83 -1.98
C PHE A 893 -23.21 -39.92 -2.28
N PHE A 894 -23.35 -40.64 -3.39
CA PHE A 894 -22.37 -41.65 -3.80
C PHE A 894 -21.01 -41.05 -4.14
N THR A 895 -20.97 -39.88 -4.80
CA THR A 895 -19.70 -39.20 -5.11
C THR A 895 -18.92 -38.89 -3.84
N VAL A 896 -19.56 -38.28 -2.84
CA VAL A 896 -18.90 -37.90 -1.59
C VAL A 896 -18.57 -39.11 -0.72
N LEU A 897 -19.47 -40.09 -0.64
CA LEU A 897 -19.24 -41.32 0.11
C LEU A 897 -18.04 -42.09 -0.45
N ASN A 898 -17.95 -42.25 -1.77
CA ASN A 898 -16.80 -42.90 -2.41
C ASN A 898 -15.48 -42.14 -2.16
N LYS A 899 -15.49 -40.81 -2.10
CA LYS A 899 -14.31 -40.02 -1.69
C LYS A 899 -13.92 -40.34 -0.26
N LEU A 900 -14.88 -40.37 0.67
CA LEU A 900 -14.63 -40.66 2.09
C LEU A 900 -14.10 -42.09 2.34
N LEU A 901 -14.55 -43.08 1.58
CA LEU A 901 -14.05 -44.45 1.64
C LEU A 901 -12.59 -44.58 1.18
N ASN A 902 -12.17 -43.72 0.24
CA ASN A 902 -10.81 -43.71 -0.28
C ASN A 902 -9.81 -42.94 0.61
N VAL A 903 -10.26 -42.25 1.66
CA VAL A 903 -9.38 -41.57 2.62
C VAL A 903 -8.64 -42.61 3.48
N PRO A 904 -7.29 -42.63 3.49
CA PRO A 904 -6.52 -43.65 4.22
C PRO A 904 -6.85 -43.71 5.73
N ALA A 905 -7.15 -42.56 6.35
CA ALA A 905 -7.49 -42.45 7.76
C ALA A 905 -8.84 -43.08 8.15
N ASN A 906 -9.68 -43.41 7.17
CA ASN A 906 -10.98 -44.04 7.40
C ASN A 906 -10.94 -45.57 7.29
N LYS A 907 -9.85 -46.16 6.80
CA LYS A 907 -9.70 -47.62 6.73
C LYS A 907 -9.75 -48.24 8.13
N GLY A 908 -10.53 -49.31 8.28
CA GLY A 908 -10.72 -49.99 9.57
C GLY A 908 -11.74 -49.32 10.50
N LYS A 909 -12.27 -48.15 10.16
CA LYS A 909 -13.42 -47.53 10.85
C LYS A 909 -14.73 -48.17 10.41
N ILE A 910 -15.80 -47.90 11.14
CA ILE A 910 -17.15 -48.38 10.84
C ILE A 910 -17.88 -47.31 10.04
N LEU A 911 -18.41 -47.70 8.88
CA LEU A 911 -19.40 -46.93 8.14
C LEU A 911 -20.79 -47.35 8.61
N SER A 912 -21.55 -46.40 9.15
CA SER A 912 -22.96 -46.57 9.49
C SER A 912 -23.82 -45.83 8.48
N LEU A 913 -24.51 -46.55 7.62
CA LEU A 913 -25.37 -46.00 6.57
C LEU A 913 -26.83 -46.15 6.99
N PHE A 914 -27.54 -45.02 7.00
CA PHE A 914 -28.94 -44.92 7.40
C PHE A 914 -29.81 -44.65 6.18
N SER A 915 -30.87 -45.45 6.05
CA SER A 915 -32.00 -45.18 5.16
C SER A 915 -33.17 -44.64 5.98
N ILE A 916 -33.82 -43.61 5.46
CA ILE A 916 -34.81 -42.82 6.16
C ILE A 916 -35.98 -42.56 5.24
N ASP A 917 -37.17 -42.72 5.77
CA ASP A 917 -38.41 -42.40 5.08
C ASP A 917 -39.27 -41.52 5.99
N MET A 918 -39.76 -40.40 5.43
CA MET A 918 -40.61 -39.47 6.16
C MET A 918 -41.99 -40.05 6.41
N ASP A 919 -42.40 -40.08 7.68
CA ASP A 919 -43.70 -40.61 8.06
C ASP A 919 -44.84 -39.65 7.61
N LYS A 920 -45.88 -40.21 6.98
CA LYS A 920 -47.15 -39.53 6.66
C LYS A 920 -47.07 -38.34 5.68
N LEU A 921 -46.01 -38.22 4.87
CA LEU A 921 -45.92 -37.14 3.86
C LEU A 921 -47.17 -37.05 2.97
N LYS A 922 -47.70 -38.21 2.51
CA LYS A 922 -48.95 -38.25 1.73
C LYS A 922 -50.15 -37.67 2.49
N THR A 923 -50.31 -37.98 3.77
CA THR A 923 -51.39 -37.43 4.59
C THR A 923 -51.25 -35.93 4.79
N ILE A 924 -50.02 -35.43 4.95
CA ILE A 924 -49.74 -33.99 5.03
C ILE A 924 -50.10 -33.30 3.71
N ASN A 925 -49.70 -33.87 2.58
CA ASN A 925 -50.04 -33.36 1.24
C ASN A 925 -51.55 -33.36 1.00
N ASP A 926 -52.24 -34.47 1.29
CA ASP A 926 -53.67 -34.65 1.03
C ASP A 926 -54.54 -33.75 1.93
N THR A 927 -54.05 -33.39 3.12
CA THR A 927 -54.82 -32.60 4.12
C THR A 927 -54.46 -31.11 4.11
N TYR A 928 -53.19 -30.77 3.90
CA TYR A 928 -52.65 -29.41 4.06
C TYR A 928 -52.00 -28.85 2.78
N GLY A 929 -51.99 -29.61 1.69
CA GLY A 929 -51.44 -29.19 0.39
C GLY A 929 -49.94 -29.44 0.23
N HIS A 930 -49.49 -29.48 -1.03
CA HIS A 930 -48.11 -29.81 -1.40
C HIS A 930 -47.08 -28.85 -0.82
N GLU A 931 -47.39 -27.56 -0.67
CA GLU A 931 -46.49 -26.58 -0.05
C GLU A 931 -46.16 -26.95 1.41
N ASN A 932 -47.13 -27.48 2.17
CA ASN A 932 -46.89 -27.94 3.54
C ASN A 932 -46.12 -29.28 3.57
N GLY A 933 -46.26 -30.11 2.54
CA GLY A 933 -45.39 -31.29 2.36
C GLY A 933 -43.95 -30.90 2.07
N ASP A 934 -43.71 -29.99 1.13
CA ASP A 934 -42.38 -29.46 0.82
C ASP A 934 -41.72 -28.85 2.06
N PHE A 935 -42.50 -28.10 2.84
CA PHE A 935 -42.04 -27.55 4.10
C PHE A 935 -41.63 -28.63 5.12
N ALA A 936 -42.43 -29.69 5.23
CA ALA A 936 -42.16 -30.80 6.15
C ALA A 936 -40.91 -31.59 5.73
N ILE A 937 -40.69 -31.77 4.42
CA ILE A 937 -39.47 -32.36 3.84
C ILE A 937 -38.25 -31.49 4.15
N GLN A 938 -38.35 -30.17 4.01
CA GLN A 938 -37.27 -29.23 4.34
C GLN A 938 -36.93 -29.23 5.83
N THR A 939 -37.93 -29.33 6.71
CA THR A 939 -37.73 -29.45 8.16
C THR A 939 -36.98 -30.73 8.52
N LEU A 940 -37.38 -31.88 7.96
CA LEU A 940 -36.68 -33.13 8.19
C LEU A 940 -35.22 -33.05 7.71
N ALA A 941 -34.99 -32.46 6.54
CA ALA A 941 -33.64 -32.26 5.99
C ALA A 941 -32.74 -31.43 6.94
N ARG A 942 -33.25 -30.32 7.49
CA ARG A 942 -32.51 -29.49 8.47
C ARG A 942 -32.24 -30.24 9.77
N ALA A 943 -33.22 -30.99 10.26
CA ALA A 943 -33.07 -31.81 11.47
C ALA A 943 -31.99 -32.90 11.30
N MET A 944 -31.98 -33.58 10.15
CA MET A 944 -30.94 -34.54 9.79
C MET A 944 -29.56 -33.90 9.70
N LEU A 945 -29.45 -32.75 9.03
CA LEU A 945 -28.18 -32.02 8.93
C LEU A 945 -27.63 -31.62 10.31
N LYS A 946 -28.51 -31.19 11.22
CA LYS A 946 -28.17 -30.81 12.60
C LYS A 946 -27.71 -31.99 13.45
N TYR A 947 -28.23 -33.19 13.19
CA TYR A 947 -27.76 -34.43 13.83
C TYR A 947 -26.39 -34.85 13.29
N VAL A 948 -26.25 -34.91 11.96
CA VAL A 948 -25.04 -35.40 11.29
C VAL A 948 -23.82 -34.51 11.52
N LYS A 949 -24.02 -33.18 11.51
CA LYS A 949 -22.95 -32.17 11.70
C LYS A 949 -21.74 -32.44 10.78
N ASP A 950 -20.53 -32.22 11.28
CA ASP A 950 -19.27 -32.39 10.55
C ASP A 950 -18.81 -33.86 10.44
N ASN A 951 -19.54 -34.81 11.06
CA ASN A 951 -19.12 -36.21 11.17
C ASN A 951 -19.78 -37.16 10.16
N GLY A 952 -20.55 -36.62 9.20
CA GLY A 952 -21.19 -37.45 8.19
C GLY A 952 -21.75 -36.68 7.01
N ILE A 953 -22.47 -37.39 6.15
CA ILE A 953 -23.09 -36.86 4.93
C ILE A 953 -24.58 -37.19 4.91
N ALA A 954 -25.41 -36.27 4.43
CA ALA A 954 -26.86 -36.47 4.32
C ALA A 954 -27.36 -36.16 2.91
N ALA A 955 -28.36 -36.90 2.46
CA ALA A 955 -28.90 -36.84 1.12
C ALA A 955 -30.41 -37.06 1.09
N ARG A 956 -31.05 -36.55 0.02
CA ARG A 956 -32.40 -36.89 -0.38
C ARG A 956 -32.36 -37.60 -1.73
N TYR A 957 -32.93 -38.79 -1.81
CA TYR A 957 -32.96 -39.55 -3.06
C TYR A 957 -34.16 -39.16 -3.94
N GLY A 958 -35.26 -38.73 -3.31
CA GLY A 958 -36.46 -38.21 -3.97
C GLY A 958 -37.69 -38.46 -3.10
N GLY A 959 -38.77 -37.69 -3.31
CA GLY A 959 -40.01 -37.87 -2.53
C GLY A 959 -39.80 -37.69 -1.03
N ASP A 960 -40.18 -38.70 -0.25
CA ASP A 960 -39.99 -38.86 1.21
C ASP A 960 -38.72 -39.63 1.60
N GLU A 961 -37.87 -40.02 0.65
CA GLU A 961 -36.69 -40.87 0.88
C GLU A 961 -35.41 -40.07 1.10
N PHE A 962 -34.76 -40.33 2.23
CA PHE A 962 -33.51 -39.71 2.66
C PHE A 962 -32.49 -40.76 3.07
N ALA A 963 -31.22 -40.37 3.06
CA ALA A 963 -30.13 -41.18 3.57
C ALA A 963 -29.12 -40.32 4.32
N PHE A 964 -28.44 -40.88 5.31
CA PHE A 964 -27.21 -40.29 5.82
C PHE A 964 -26.18 -41.37 6.14
N ALA A 965 -24.90 -40.99 6.15
CA ALA A 965 -23.81 -41.88 6.50
C ALA A 965 -22.86 -41.21 7.49
N ILE A 966 -22.43 -41.96 8.51
CA ILE A 966 -21.48 -41.53 9.54
C ILE A 966 -20.32 -42.52 9.58
N ILE A 967 -19.10 -42.01 9.72
CA ILE A 967 -17.89 -42.82 9.89
C ILE A 967 -17.38 -42.64 11.32
N GLY A 968 -17.24 -43.75 12.06
CA GLY A 968 -16.81 -43.70 13.45
C GLY A 968 -16.15 -44.99 13.94
N ASP A 969 -15.77 -44.99 15.21
CA ASP A 969 -15.05 -46.12 15.83
C ASP A 969 -16.00 -47.14 16.50
N LYS A 970 -17.30 -46.85 16.56
CA LYS A 970 -18.34 -47.71 17.18
C LYS A 970 -19.52 -47.92 16.25
N LYS A 971 -20.20 -49.06 16.44
CA LYS A 971 -21.50 -49.36 15.83
C LYS A 971 -22.60 -48.50 16.47
N LEU A 972 -23.54 -48.05 15.65
CA LEU A 972 -24.71 -47.24 15.99
C LEU A 972 -26.04 -48.02 15.87
N GLU A 973 -26.03 -49.30 15.45
CA GLU A 973 -27.25 -50.12 15.34
C GLU A 973 -28.06 -50.21 16.64
N GLY A 974 -27.41 -50.16 17.80
CA GLY A 974 -28.07 -50.12 19.11
C GLY A 974 -28.71 -48.77 19.47
N GLU A 975 -28.32 -47.69 18.78
CA GLU A 975 -28.69 -46.30 19.11
C GLU A 975 -29.78 -45.76 18.18
N VAL A 976 -30.25 -46.52 17.18
CA VAL A 976 -31.21 -46.07 16.14
C VAL A 976 -32.48 -45.40 16.71
N LYS A 977 -32.98 -45.85 17.85
CA LYS A 977 -34.14 -45.24 18.51
C LYS A 977 -33.82 -43.87 19.09
N ASP A 978 -32.66 -43.72 19.71
CA ASP A 978 -32.22 -42.46 20.32
C ASP A 978 -31.89 -41.44 19.22
N ILE A 979 -31.23 -41.87 18.15
CA ILE A 979 -30.93 -41.07 16.95
C ILE A 979 -32.20 -40.50 16.33
N ARG A 980 -33.23 -41.34 16.18
CA ARG A 980 -34.52 -40.90 15.68
C ARG A 980 -35.16 -39.88 16.61
N ASN A 981 -35.20 -40.15 17.92
CA ASN A 981 -35.79 -39.23 18.89
C ASN A 981 -35.09 -37.87 18.84
N GLU A 982 -33.77 -37.84 18.65
CA GLU A 982 -33.03 -36.59 18.47
C GLU A 982 -33.40 -35.86 17.17
N ILE A 983 -33.52 -36.59 16.04
CA ILE A 983 -33.95 -35.99 14.77
C ILE A 983 -35.38 -35.44 14.86
N GLU A 984 -36.31 -36.21 15.46
CA GLU A 984 -37.69 -35.77 15.69
C GLU A 984 -37.71 -34.54 16.63
N GLN A 985 -36.91 -34.52 17.70
CA GLN A 985 -36.77 -33.35 18.58
C GLN A 985 -36.19 -32.12 17.87
N TYR A 986 -35.22 -32.30 16.97
CA TYR A 986 -34.69 -31.19 16.17
C TYR A 986 -35.71 -30.66 15.17
N ALA A 987 -36.57 -31.53 14.63
CA ALA A 987 -37.67 -31.13 13.76
C ALA A 987 -38.74 -30.37 14.54
N ASP A 988 -39.13 -30.85 15.73
CA ASP A 988 -40.11 -30.19 16.61
C ASP A 988 -39.61 -28.83 17.12
N ALA A 989 -38.30 -28.70 17.36
CA ALA A 989 -37.66 -27.46 17.78
C ALA A 989 -37.35 -26.50 16.62
N ASP A 990 -37.65 -26.86 15.37
CA ASP A 990 -37.49 -25.96 14.23
C ASP A 990 -38.52 -24.82 14.35
N PRO A 991 -38.10 -23.53 14.38
CA PRO A 991 -39.02 -22.41 14.44
C PRO A 991 -40.11 -22.45 13.36
N ALA A 992 -39.77 -23.04 12.21
CA ALA A 992 -40.67 -23.25 11.09
C ALA A 992 -41.92 -24.10 11.47
N MET A 993 -41.83 -24.94 12.50
CA MET A 993 -42.91 -25.84 12.95
C MET A 993 -43.86 -25.25 14.00
N THR A 994 -43.60 -24.04 14.52
CA THR A 994 -44.29 -23.49 15.72
C THR A 994 -45.82 -23.40 15.59
N ASP A 995 -46.34 -23.17 14.38
CA ASP A 995 -47.78 -23.05 14.10
C ASP A 995 -48.33 -24.14 13.16
N LYS A 996 -47.61 -25.25 12.97
CA LYS A 996 -48.01 -26.29 12.02
C LYS A 996 -48.89 -27.37 12.70
N PRO A 997 -50.02 -27.77 12.11
CA PRO A 997 -50.97 -28.73 12.70
C PRO A 997 -50.56 -30.20 12.50
N TYR A 998 -49.28 -30.46 12.20
CA TYR A 998 -48.74 -31.78 11.91
C TYR A 998 -47.31 -31.89 12.45
N GLU A 999 -46.94 -33.10 12.86
CA GLU A 999 -45.59 -33.43 13.33
C GLU A 999 -44.75 -34.03 12.19
N VAL A 1000 -43.44 -33.81 12.24
CA VAL A 1000 -42.48 -34.38 11.28
C VAL A 1000 -41.80 -35.58 11.94
N GLY A 1001 -42.21 -36.79 11.52
CA GLY A 1001 -41.63 -38.05 11.98
C GLY A 1001 -40.84 -38.74 10.87
N ALA A 1002 -39.94 -39.65 11.26
CA ALA A 1002 -39.18 -40.45 10.30
C ALA A 1002 -39.01 -41.90 10.77
N SER A 1003 -39.09 -42.82 9.82
CA SER A 1003 -38.72 -44.23 10.01
C SER A 1003 -37.27 -44.42 9.56
N LEU A 1004 -36.46 -45.13 10.36
CA LEU A 1004 -35.02 -45.26 10.16
C LEU A 1004 -34.59 -46.73 10.16
N GLY A 1005 -33.66 -47.06 9.28
CA GLY A 1005 -32.93 -48.33 9.26
C GLY A 1005 -31.45 -48.12 9.01
N VAL A 1006 -30.61 -48.98 9.58
CA VAL A 1006 -29.14 -48.82 9.49
C VAL A 1006 -28.45 -50.12 9.06
N ALA A 1007 -27.48 -49.97 8.17
CA ALA A 1007 -26.52 -51.01 7.81
C ALA A 1007 -25.12 -50.56 8.17
N GLU A 1008 -24.34 -51.46 8.76
CA GLU A 1008 -23.01 -51.12 9.28
C GLU A 1008 -21.97 -52.13 8.80
N ARG A 1009 -20.83 -51.62 8.31
CA ARG A 1009 -19.69 -52.42 7.87
C ARG A 1009 -18.38 -51.73 8.24
N VAL A 1010 -17.33 -52.53 8.40
CA VAL A 1010 -15.96 -52.01 8.51
C VAL A 1010 -15.50 -51.56 7.13
N ILE A 1011 -14.86 -50.40 7.05
CA ILE A 1011 -14.34 -49.85 5.80
C ILE A 1011 -13.09 -50.64 5.40
N ASP A 1012 -13.27 -51.53 4.42
CA ASP A 1012 -12.22 -52.32 3.77
C ASP A 1012 -12.34 -52.26 2.23
N SER A 1013 -11.52 -53.04 1.52
CA SER A 1013 -11.50 -53.04 0.05
C SER A 1013 -12.69 -53.73 -0.62
N ASN A 1014 -13.53 -54.42 0.14
CA ASN A 1014 -14.66 -55.22 -0.36
C ASN A 1014 -16.02 -54.63 0.06
N ILE A 1015 -16.04 -53.42 0.59
CA ILE A 1015 -17.27 -52.76 1.02
C ILE A 1015 -18.19 -52.48 -0.18
N ASP A 1016 -19.41 -52.98 -0.12
CA ASP A 1016 -20.44 -52.75 -1.14
C ASP A 1016 -21.53 -51.83 -0.57
N ILE A 1017 -21.54 -50.59 -1.05
CA ILE A 1017 -22.46 -49.54 -0.59
C ILE A 1017 -23.89 -49.80 -1.06
N GLU A 1018 -24.08 -50.44 -2.22
CA GLU A 1018 -25.42 -50.75 -2.72
C GLU A 1018 -26.09 -51.84 -1.87
N ASP A 1019 -25.34 -52.87 -1.49
CA ASP A 1019 -25.82 -53.91 -0.56
C ASP A 1019 -26.17 -53.32 0.82
N MET A 1020 -25.34 -52.40 1.33
CA MET A 1020 -25.62 -51.70 2.59
C MET A 1020 -26.90 -50.85 2.53
N ILE A 1021 -27.17 -50.17 1.41
CA ILE A 1021 -28.41 -49.41 1.22
C ILE A 1021 -29.62 -50.36 1.23
N LEU A 1022 -29.55 -51.48 0.52
CA LEU A 1022 -30.63 -52.48 0.51
C LEU A 1022 -30.91 -53.06 1.90
N GLU A 1023 -29.86 -53.32 2.69
CA GLU A 1023 -30.00 -53.76 4.08
C GLU A 1023 -30.65 -52.67 4.96
N ALA A 1024 -30.20 -51.42 4.82
CA ALA A 1024 -30.74 -50.29 5.57
C ALA A 1024 -32.22 -50.02 5.22
N ASP A 1025 -32.59 -50.06 3.94
CA ASP A 1025 -33.96 -49.92 3.44
C ASP A 1025 -34.88 -51.00 4.01
N SER A 1026 -34.43 -52.26 4.02
CA SER A 1026 -35.19 -53.38 4.58
C SER A 1026 -35.48 -53.20 6.08
N LYS A 1027 -34.48 -52.74 6.84
CA LYS A 1027 -34.63 -52.43 8.28
C LYS A 1027 -35.51 -51.20 8.51
N MET A 1028 -35.41 -50.17 7.68
CA MET A 1028 -36.27 -48.98 7.71
C MET A 1028 -37.73 -49.37 7.46
N TYR A 1029 -37.99 -50.24 6.49
CA TYR A 1029 -39.33 -50.71 6.19
C TYR A 1029 -39.93 -51.54 7.34
N ALA A 1030 -39.14 -52.42 7.96
CA ALA A 1030 -39.55 -53.19 9.14
C ALA A 1030 -39.94 -52.26 10.30
N ASP A 1031 -39.17 -51.19 10.49
CA ASP A 1031 -39.43 -50.14 11.47
C ASP A 1031 -40.71 -49.33 11.18
N LYS A 1032 -40.89 -48.90 9.92
CA LYS A 1032 -42.11 -48.24 9.43
C LYS A 1032 -43.37 -49.09 9.68
N MET A 1033 -43.28 -50.41 9.47
CA MET A 1033 -44.37 -51.35 9.74
C MET A 1033 -44.64 -51.56 11.22
N ALA A 1034 -43.59 -51.60 12.06
CA ALA A 1034 -43.74 -51.70 13.51
C ALA A 1034 -44.46 -50.47 14.09
N ARG A 1035 -44.14 -49.26 13.60
CA ARG A 1035 -44.84 -48.02 13.99
C ARG A 1035 -46.31 -48.00 13.56
N LYS A 1036 -46.62 -48.50 12.35
CA LYS A 1036 -48.02 -48.65 11.89
C LYS A 1036 -48.83 -49.58 12.79
N ARG A 1037 -48.22 -50.61 13.37
CA ARG A 1037 -48.88 -51.54 14.31
C ARG A 1037 -49.05 -50.97 15.73
N LEU A 1038 -48.06 -50.20 16.23
CA LEU A 1038 -48.10 -49.58 17.56
C LEU A 1038 -49.11 -48.43 17.68
N ARG A 1039 -49.46 -47.79 16.56
CA ARG A 1039 -50.43 -46.67 16.50
C ARG A 1039 -51.79 -47.07 15.92
N GLY A 1040 -52.08 -48.37 15.83
CA GLY A 1040 -53.37 -48.91 15.39
C GLY A 1040 -54.39 -48.97 16.53
N PHE A 1041 -55.10 -47.86 16.76
CA PHE A 1041 -56.51 -47.85 17.17
C PHE A 1041 -57.28 -47.01 16.16
#